data_AF-A0A920ACJ2-F1
#
_entry.id   AF-A0A920ACJ2-F1
#
_cell.length_a   1.000
_cell.length_b   1.000
_cell.length_c   1.000
_cell.angle_alpha   90.00
_cell.angle_beta   90.00
_cell.angle_gamma   90.00
#
_symmetry.space_group_name_H-M   'P 1'
#
loop_
_entity.id
_entity.type
_entity.pdbx_description
1 polymer ?
#
loop_
_entity_poly.entity_id
_entity_poly.type
_entity_poly.pdbx_seq_one_letter_code
_entity_poly.pdbx_strand_id
1 'polypeptide(L)'
;MPGLFPLVTPTPSAVPTACGMAEWDGAPWQWWDNATYDMMAGAYQGQPAGVMGCLALLSNPDMSEEKGMAFTDMLEEFFTPRIVAALDLEPKRYVDEIFTSVNVETNVVYGANIGIITQAPALEDLTMDVYTPDGDEATDRRVVVLLHTGTFLPAIVNGQATGDKSDNTLVELCTRLAKKGYVAVSANYRLGWNPLSTDPEVRTSTLAQAFYRAQQDARTAVRYLRMTAAEMGNPYGIGDKFAVGGDGTGGYMALALAALDKDSEVLLPKFIDSSDNAIATYGQPVPYIIQSMLGNLGGSNYGATMMDLDGDGTPETEVPLCVPNHPGYSDAIDMAFNFGGAMLDTVWIEAGEAPIASFQNTNDQFAPYNVDVLTEPVNNDPVIEAHGSLPVIRRATALGNNDCFAGLSTTLVDATYGNGDGAANAAAAGHEDMPGLFPLVTPTPSPVPTACGMAEWDGAPWQWWDNATYDMMARAYQGQPAGVMGCLALLSNPDMSEEKGMAFTDMLEEFFTPRIDAALSMDNLPEDNGPDHQVLDLPAGWSMFSTYMLADDMALDAILKPILSNVIIAKDYLGSAYLPEFNFNGVGELTVGWGYQIKTAEASSLTVTGTYMTPEENSVALAAGWNMIGYLRMEAAPADAVLAELNDAGNLVIAKNYLGSAFLPEFNFNGIGDLEPGQGYQLKTNEAGTLNFLSNDNSYRLSAIEVIQNDLRHFELATNTGSNMTITVLADAWETSPTIGDEIAAFNSKGELVGSAIYTEPVSVISVWGNDETTEKVDGLNNGEAMTFKLWNKRFNTTKELIVKEWIEGANAYQTDAVYQIGAIEAVEYSNSISQLGVYPIPAKHELNVDLELGQSEGVTVSIYNLIGELIVTNSYEMSKGINTIKLDIDGLKDGVYLCKVNSGNNQMTRKFNVLK
;
A
#
# COMPACT_ATOMS: atom_id res chain seq x y z
N MET A 1 -20.03 49.00 26.51
CA MET A 1 -18.56 48.89 26.31
C MET A 1 -18.06 47.76 27.18
N PRO A 2 -17.47 46.69 26.64
CA PRO A 2 -17.11 45.50 27.43
C PRO A 2 -16.07 45.76 28.52
N GLY A 3 -15.20 46.76 28.36
CA GLY A 3 -14.14 47.13 29.31
C GLY A 3 -14.51 48.17 30.37
N LEU A 4 -15.79 48.54 30.54
CA LEU A 4 -16.21 49.57 31.50
C LEU A 4 -17.25 49.04 32.49
N PHE A 5 -16.95 49.11 33.79
CA PHE A 5 -17.90 48.88 34.88
C PHE A 5 -18.33 50.21 35.51
N PRO A 6 -19.55 50.70 35.24
CA PRO A 6 -20.03 51.92 35.88
C PRO A 6 -20.40 51.64 37.34
N LEU A 7 -19.67 52.25 38.26
CA LEU A 7 -19.97 52.20 39.69
C LEU A 7 -20.97 53.31 40.05
N VAL A 8 -22.07 52.95 40.72
CA VAL A 8 -23.01 53.93 41.28
C VAL A 8 -22.90 53.88 42.79
N THR A 9 -22.34 54.95 43.39
CA THR A 9 -22.28 55.07 44.85
C THR A 9 -23.53 55.73 45.41
N PRO A 10 -23.88 55.48 46.69
CA PRO A 10 -25.01 56.14 47.32
C PRO A 10 -24.86 57.66 47.32
N THR A 11 -25.98 58.37 47.24
CA THR A 11 -25.96 59.83 47.37
C THR A 11 -25.44 60.23 48.76
N PRO A 12 -24.51 61.22 48.84
CA PRO A 12 -23.94 61.63 50.12
C PRO A 12 -25.00 62.11 51.11
N SER A 13 -24.78 61.85 52.40
CA SER A 13 -25.64 62.36 53.46
C SER A 13 -25.68 63.89 53.44
N ALA A 14 -26.89 64.46 53.42
CA ALA A 14 -27.10 65.91 53.59
C ALA A 14 -26.87 66.39 55.04
N VAL A 15 -26.62 65.46 55.97
CA VAL A 15 -26.35 65.75 57.38
C VAL A 15 -24.83 65.79 57.60
N PRO A 16 -24.26 66.90 58.13
CA PRO A 16 -22.83 67.00 58.41
C PRO A 16 -22.39 65.99 59.48
N THR A 17 -21.23 65.37 59.28
CA THR A 17 -20.56 64.55 60.29
C THR A 17 -19.67 65.42 61.17
N ALA A 18 -19.05 64.83 62.20
CA ALA A 18 -18.01 65.50 62.99
C ALA A 18 -16.80 65.96 62.14
N CYS A 19 -16.67 65.44 60.92
CA CYS A 19 -15.58 65.69 60.01
C CYS A 19 -15.90 66.73 58.92
N GLY A 20 -17.18 67.02 58.67
CA GLY A 20 -17.62 67.89 57.57
C GLY A 20 -18.81 67.33 56.80
N MET A 21 -19.06 67.86 55.61
CA MET A 21 -20.09 67.36 54.69
C MET A 21 -19.55 66.17 53.91
N ALA A 22 -20.29 65.06 53.86
CA ALA A 22 -19.92 63.91 53.05
C ALA A 22 -19.94 64.28 51.55
N GLU A 23 -18.97 63.76 50.82
CA GLU A 23 -18.83 63.86 49.37
C GLU A 23 -19.23 62.53 48.73
N TRP A 24 -19.31 62.50 47.39
CA TRP A 24 -19.53 61.26 46.67
C TRP A 24 -18.36 60.32 46.91
N ASP A 25 -18.68 59.06 47.21
CA ASP A 25 -17.66 58.04 47.39
C ASP A 25 -16.97 57.77 46.05
N GLY A 26 -15.69 58.15 45.98
CA GLY A 26 -14.87 58.06 44.79
C GLY A 26 -13.93 56.86 44.77
N ALA A 27 -13.79 56.15 45.89
CA ALA A 27 -12.86 55.03 46.03
C ALA A 27 -13.32 54.05 47.12
N PRO A 28 -14.48 53.38 46.94
CA PRO A 28 -15.06 52.51 47.96
C PRO A 28 -14.22 51.26 48.28
N TRP A 29 -13.27 50.91 47.41
CA TRP A 29 -12.29 49.83 47.60
C TRP A 29 -11.11 50.22 48.49
N GLN A 30 -10.99 51.48 48.93
CA GLN A 30 -9.93 51.90 49.85
C GLN A 30 -10.37 51.66 51.30
N TRP A 31 -9.51 51.00 52.08
CA TRP A 31 -9.63 50.92 53.53
C TRP A 31 -8.26 51.19 54.16
N TRP A 32 -8.26 51.63 55.42
CA TRP A 32 -7.03 51.90 56.14
C TRP A 32 -7.20 51.71 57.65
N ASP A 33 -6.08 51.42 58.32
CA ASP A 33 -6.00 51.47 59.78
C ASP A 33 -5.76 52.91 60.24
N ASN A 34 -6.70 53.43 61.05
CA ASN A 34 -6.62 54.81 61.54
C ASN A 34 -5.38 55.06 62.43
N ALA A 35 -4.92 54.07 63.20
CA ALA A 35 -3.74 54.25 64.06
C ALA A 35 -2.47 54.46 63.24
N THR A 36 -2.31 53.70 62.15
CA THR A 36 -1.22 53.84 61.20
C THR A 36 -1.34 55.13 60.40
N TYR A 37 -2.55 55.42 59.91
CA TYR A 37 -2.81 56.63 59.12
C TYR A 37 -2.55 57.91 59.90
N ASP A 38 -2.99 57.97 61.16
CA ASP A 38 -2.75 59.11 62.06
C ASP A 38 -1.27 59.28 62.39
N MET A 39 -0.53 58.18 62.58
CA MET A 39 0.91 58.22 62.81
C MET A 39 1.65 58.82 61.62
N MET A 40 1.27 58.43 60.40
CA MET A 40 1.82 58.98 59.16
C MET A 40 1.43 60.46 58.96
N ALA A 41 0.15 60.78 59.18
CA ALA A 41 -0.36 62.16 59.07
C ALA A 41 0.34 63.12 60.04
N GLY A 42 0.56 62.68 61.29
CA GLY A 42 1.30 63.45 62.28
C GLY A 42 2.75 63.70 61.88
N ALA A 43 3.42 62.68 61.32
CA ALA A 43 4.81 62.78 60.88
C ALA A 43 5.02 63.67 59.64
N TYR A 44 4.10 63.62 58.67
CA TYR A 44 4.27 64.32 57.38
C TYR A 44 3.53 65.66 57.29
N GLN A 45 2.38 65.80 57.93
CA GLN A 45 1.52 66.98 57.81
C GLN A 45 1.37 67.77 59.12
N GLY A 46 1.97 67.29 60.23
CA GLY A 46 1.87 67.94 61.54
C GLY A 46 0.45 68.00 62.09
N GLN A 47 -0.46 67.15 61.59
CA GLN A 47 -1.87 67.14 61.98
C GLN A 47 -2.05 66.34 63.29
N PRO A 48 -2.95 66.77 64.19
CA PRO A 48 -3.34 65.97 65.35
C PRO A 48 -3.93 64.61 64.93
N ALA A 49 -3.72 63.59 65.76
CA ALA A 49 -4.35 62.28 65.56
C ALA A 49 -5.88 62.42 65.43
N GLY A 50 -6.46 61.69 64.48
CA GLY A 50 -7.88 61.68 64.16
C GLY A 50 -8.31 62.69 63.11
N VAL A 51 -7.53 63.75 62.82
CA VAL A 51 -7.95 64.79 61.88
C VAL A 51 -7.96 64.28 60.44
N MET A 52 -6.89 63.63 60.00
CA MET A 52 -6.78 63.18 58.60
C MET A 52 -7.69 61.99 58.30
N GLY A 53 -7.81 61.03 59.23
CA GLY A 53 -8.77 59.93 59.08
C GLY A 53 -10.21 60.45 59.00
N CYS A 54 -10.55 61.44 59.83
CA CYS A 54 -11.86 62.11 59.81
C CYS A 54 -12.13 62.80 58.46
N LEU A 55 -11.15 63.53 57.90
CA LEU A 55 -11.28 64.14 56.58
C LEU A 55 -11.40 63.11 55.45
N ALA A 56 -10.67 62.00 55.51
CA ALA A 56 -10.73 60.93 54.51
C ALA A 56 -12.08 60.21 54.49
N LEU A 57 -12.79 60.14 55.63
CA LEU A 57 -14.16 59.64 55.70
C LEU A 57 -15.16 60.52 54.95
N LEU A 58 -14.84 61.78 54.61
CA LEU A 58 -15.76 62.60 53.82
C LEU A 58 -15.98 62.02 52.41
N SER A 59 -14.94 61.44 51.81
CA SER A 59 -15.00 60.79 50.49
C SER A 59 -15.14 59.26 50.55
N ASN A 60 -15.25 58.66 51.74
CA ASN A 60 -15.56 57.24 51.97
C ASN A 60 -16.21 57.05 53.37
N PRO A 61 -17.50 57.43 53.54
CA PRO A 61 -18.12 57.66 54.86
C PRO A 61 -18.31 56.42 55.75
N ASP A 62 -18.40 55.25 55.13
CA ASP A 62 -18.61 53.93 55.73
C ASP A 62 -17.40 53.02 55.48
N MET A 63 -16.21 53.61 55.38
CA MET A 63 -14.95 52.88 55.20
C MET A 63 -14.79 51.78 56.26
N SER A 64 -14.64 50.55 55.78
CA SER A 64 -14.29 49.38 56.58
C SER A 64 -13.46 48.42 55.72
N GLU A 65 -12.68 47.57 56.37
CA GLU A 65 -11.97 46.48 55.68
C GLU A 65 -12.95 45.54 54.97
N GLU A 66 -14.07 45.21 55.60
CA GLU A 66 -15.13 44.36 55.01
C GLU A 66 -15.67 44.97 53.70
N LYS A 67 -15.97 46.27 53.68
CA LYS A 67 -16.41 46.98 52.48
C LYS A 67 -15.30 47.00 51.43
N GLY A 68 -14.07 47.35 51.82
CA GLY A 68 -12.93 47.40 50.92
C GLY A 68 -12.63 46.06 50.23
N MET A 69 -12.69 44.96 50.99
CA MET A 69 -12.56 43.59 50.49
C MET A 69 -13.69 43.24 49.52
N ALA A 70 -14.95 43.53 49.86
CA ALA A 70 -16.09 43.25 48.97
C ALA A 70 -16.00 43.98 47.61
N PHE A 71 -15.51 45.23 47.60
CA PHE A 71 -15.24 45.93 46.34
C PHE A 71 -14.02 45.39 45.61
N THR A 72 -13.02 44.87 46.33
CA THR A 72 -11.86 44.19 45.73
C THR A 72 -12.29 42.90 45.03
N ASP A 73 -13.13 42.08 45.67
CA ASP A 73 -13.72 40.88 45.05
C ASP A 73 -14.50 41.24 43.78
N MET A 74 -15.31 42.31 43.80
CA MET A 74 -16.03 42.79 42.62
C MET A 74 -15.09 43.28 41.50
N LEU A 75 -13.97 43.91 41.86
CA LEU A 75 -12.94 44.29 40.88
C LEU A 75 -12.29 43.04 40.27
N GLU A 76 -11.98 42.02 41.06
CA GLU A 76 -11.46 40.74 40.57
C GLU A 76 -12.47 40.02 39.67
N GLU A 77 -13.74 39.93 40.05
CA GLU A 77 -14.81 39.36 39.21
C GLU A 77 -14.95 40.10 37.88
N PHE A 78 -14.75 41.42 37.87
CA PHE A 78 -14.79 42.21 36.65
C PHE A 78 -13.52 42.04 35.81
N PHE A 79 -12.34 42.13 36.38
CA PHE A 79 -11.09 42.15 35.62
C PHE A 79 -10.62 40.75 35.21
N THR A 80 -10.81 39.72 36.04
CA THR A 80 -10.27 38.37 35.79
C THR A 80 -10.72 37.78 34.45
N PRO A 81 -12.02 37.73 34.08
CA PRO A 81 -12.43 37.20 32.78
C PRO A 81 -11.85 37.99 31.59
N ARG A 82 -11.58 39.28 31.78
CA ARG A 82 -11.01 40.15 30.75
C ARG A 82 -9.51 39.98 30.62
N ILE A 83 -8.80 39.78 31.72
CA ILE A 83 -7.38 39.44 31.72
C ILE A 83 -7.19 38.09 31.03
N VAL A 84 -8.02 37.10 31.37
CA VAL A 84 -8.04 35.78 30.72
C VAL A 84 -8.24 35.91 29.21
N ALA A 85 -9.27 36.63 28.76
CA ALA A 85 -9.51 36.84 27.33
C ALA A 85 -8.42 37.67 26.64
N ALA A 86 -7.84 38.69 27.31
CA ALA A 86 -6.83 39.56 26.72
C ALA A 86 -5.46 38.90 26.58
N LEU A 87 -5.17 37.90 27.42
CA LEU A 87 -3.92 37.16 27.44
C LEU A 87 -4.04 35.76 26.81
N ASP A 88 -5.21 35.41 26.25
CA ASP A 88 -5.50 34.09 25.69
C ASP A 88 -5.22 32.94 26.69
N LEU A 89 -5.65 33.14 27.95
CA LEU A 89 -5.47 32.17 29.05
C LEU A 89 -6.68 31.25 29.21
N GLU A 90 -7.59 31.22 28.24
CA GLU A 90 -8.70 30.27 28.27
C GLU A 90 -8.16 28.87 28.02
N PRO A 91 -8.50 27.87 28.86
CA PRO A 91 -8.10 26.49 28.61
C PRO A 91 -8.55 26.03 27.24
N LYS A 92 -7.61 25.52 26.44
CA LYS A 92 -7.83 25.06 25.07
C LYS A 92 -8.21 23.60 25.09
N ARG A 93 -9.42 23.29 24.61
CA ARG A 93 -9.83 21.90 24.34
C ARG A 93 -8.77 21.23 23.46
N TYR A 94 -8.52 19.95 23.71
CA TYR A 94 -7.51 19.11 23.06
C TYR A 94 -6.05 19.41 23.43
N VAL A 95 -5.80 20.44 24.23
CA VAL A 95 -4.47 20.82 24.70
C VAL A 95 -4.39 20.84 26.23
N ASP A 96 -5.31 21.54 26.88
CA ASP A 96 -5.39 21.68 28.33
C ASP A 96 -6.39 20.68 28.94
N GLU A 97 -6.16 20.26 30.18
CA GLU A 97 -7.17 19.51 30.94
C GLU A 97 -8.35 20.45 31.27
N ILE A 98 -9.50 20.22 30.63
CA ILE A 98 -10.72 21.02 30.82
C ILE A 98 -11.83 20.24 31.55
N PHE A 99 -11.65 18.92 31.71
CA PHE A 99 -12.52 18.05 32.49
C PHE A 99 -11.78 17.48 33.71
N THR A 100 -12.49 17.29 34.81
CA THR A 100 -11.92 16.78 36.06
C THR A 100 -12.01 15.27 36.23
N SER A 101 -12.90 14.61 35.49
CA SER A 101 -13.19 13.17 35.56
C SER A 101 -13.47 12.58 34.18
N VAL A 102 -13.35 11.26 34.08
CA VAL A 102 -13.58 10.48 32.85
C VAL A 102 -14.51 9.31 33.15
N ASN A 103 -15.29 8.91 32.15
CA ASN A 103 -16.06 7.67 32.15
C ASN A 103 -15.29 6.61 31.35
N VAL A 104 -15.18 5.40 31.90
CA VAL A 104 -14.47 4.27 31.26
C VAL A 104 -15.44 3.12 31.02
N GLU A 105 -15.61 2.76 29.76
CA GLU A 105 -16.31 1.53 29.37
C GLU A 105 -15.26 0.45 29.07
N THR A 106 -15.28 -0.65 29.84
CA THR A 106 -14.24 -1.68 29.75
C THR A 106 -14.68 -2.89 28.95
N ASN A 107 -13.71 -3.49 28.25
CA ASN A 107 -13.87 -4.69 27.43
C ASN A 107 -14.98 -4.57 26.38
N VAL A 108 -15.07 -3.40 25.74
CA VAL A 108 -15.90 -3.20 24.55
C VAL A 108 -15.38 -4.13 23.46
N VAL A 109 -16.23 -5.05 23.00
CA VAL A 109 -15.88 -5.96 21.90
C VAL A 109 -16.01 -5.19 20.59
N TYR A 110 -14.87 -4.89 19.97
CA TYR A 110 -14.81 -4.14 18.71
C TYR A 110 -14.73 -5.05 17.49
N GLY A 111 -14.53 -6.36 17.66
CA GLY A 111 -14.52 -7.35 16.60
C GLY A 111 -14.25 -8.74 17.12
N ALA A 112 -14.28 -9.75 16.26
CA ALA A 112 -13.85 -11.10 16.57
C ALA A 112 -13.06 -11.67 15.39
N ASN A 113 -11.89 -12.24 15.66
CA ASN A 113 -11.01 -12.75 14.60
C ASN A 113 -10.20 -13.97 15.08
N ILE A 114 -9.45 -14.60 14.19
CA ILE A 114 -8.77 -15.86 14.50
C ILE A 114 -7.40 -15.61 15.12
N GLY A 115 -7.28 -15.91 16.41
CA GLY A 115 -6.04 -15.92 17.17
C GLY A 115 -5.29 -17.25 17.04
N ILE A 116 -3.96 -17.19 17.16
CA ILE A 116 -3.08 -18.37 17.06
C ILE A 116 -2.09 -18.49 18.22
N ILE A 117 -2.25 -17.70 19.29
CA ILE A 117 -1.30 -17.68 20.42
C ILE A 117 -1.14 -19.05 21.10
N THR A 118 -2.17 -19.90 21.04
CA THR A 118 -2.14 -21.29 21.55
C THR A 118 -1.66 -22.31 20.53
N GLN A 119 -1.17 -21.86 19.37
CA GLN A 119 -0.85 -22.62 18.15
C GLN A 119 -2.06 -23.23 17.42
N ALA A 120 -3.18 -23.44 18.10
CA ALA A 120 -4.44 -23.81 17.47
C ALA A 120 -5.21 -22.54 17.04
N PRO A 121 -5.55 -22.38 15.75
CA PRO A 121 -6.41 -21.28 15.30
C PRO A 121 -7.77 -21.34 16.00
N ALA A 122 -8.14 -20.26 16.68
CA ALA A 122 -9.40 -20.15 17.39
C ALA A 122 -9.97 -18.73 17.25
N LEU A 123 -11.29 -18.64 17.12
CA LEU A 123 -11.97 -17.34 17.18
C LEU A 123 -11.82 -16.76 18.58
N GLU A 124 -11.32 -15.53 18.66
CA GLU A 124 -11.21 -14.75 19.89
C GLU A 124 -11.82 -13.36 19.71
N ASP A 125 -12.42 -12.85 20.79
CA ASP A 125 -13.00 -11.51 20.83
C ASP A 125 -11.87 -10.48 20.96
N LEU A 126 -11.92 -9.45 20.12
CA LEU A 126 -11.03 -8.31 20.19
C LEU A 126 -11.67 -7.25 21.07
N THR A 127 -10.95 -6.81 22.11
CA THR A 127 -11.49 -5.94 23.16
C THR A 127 -10.69 -4.66 23.33
N MET A 128 -11.40 -3.59 23.69
CA MET A 128 -10.81 -2.30 24.00
C MET A 128 -11.50 -1.65 25.20
N ASP A 129 -10.83 -0.69 25.83
CA ASP A 129 -11.40 0.18 26.85
C ASP A 129 -11.56 1.59 26.26
N VAL A 130 -12.75 2.18 26.40
CA VAL A 130 -13.10 3.50 25.85
C VAL A 130 -13.23 4.52 26.98
N TYR A 131 -12.44 5.59 26.89
CA TYR A 131 -12.35 6.67 27.86
C TYR A 131 -13.00 7.92 27.27
N THR A 132 -14.00 8.47 27.95
CA THR A 132 -14.72 9.67 27.53
C THR A 132 -14.72 10.74 28.64
N PRO A 133 -14.66 12.03 28.31
CA PRO A 133 -14.78 13.10 29.30
C PRO A 133 -16.16 13.07 29.99
N ASP A 134 -16.15 13.16 31.32
CA ASP A 134 -17.39 13.19 32.08
C ASP A 134 -18.10 14.55 31.96
N GLY A 135 -19.40 14.52 31.65
CA GLY A 135 -20.23 15.72 31.49
C GLY A 135 -20.00 16.53 30.21
N ASP A 136 -19.23 16.04 29.24
CA ASP A 136 -19.03 16.72 27.96
C ASP A 136 -20.25 16.51 27.02
N GLU A 137 -20.71 17.59 26.39
CA GLU A 137 -21.86 17.57 25.47
C GLU A 137 -21.46 17.61 23.98
N ALA A 138 -20.16 17.68 23.67
CA ALA A 138 -19.67 17.64 22.29
C ALA A 138 -20.10 16.34 21.57
N THR A 139 -20.34 16.41 20.26
CA THR A 139 -20.75 15.25 19.44
C THR A 139 -19.83 15.00 18.24
N ASP A 140 -18.72 15.72 18.19
CA ASP A 140 -17.73 15.70 17.12
C ASP A 140 -16.32 15.63 17.72
N ARG A 141 -16.13 14.66 18.62
CA ARG A 141 -14.87 14.51 19.36
C ARG A 141 -13.82 13.80 18.53
N ARG A 142 -12.60 14.33 18.55
CA ARG A 142 -11.39 13.65 18.06
C ARG A 142 -11.11 12.38 18.85
N VAL A 143 -10.67 11.33 18.15
CA VAL A 143 -10.38 10.02 18.72
C VAL A 143 -8.87 9.79 18.77
N VAL A 144 -8.36 9.26 19.87
CA VAL A 144 -6.98 8.76 19.98
C VAL A 144 -7.00 7.29 20.38
N VAL A 145 -6.52 6.40 19.51
CA VAL A 145 -6.38 4.97 19.80
C VAL A 145 -4.94 4.68 20.21
N LEU A 146 -4.76 4.10 21.39
CA LEU A 146 -3.48 3.68 21.95
C LEU A 146 -3.34 2.16 21.95
N LEU A 147 -2.19 1.70 21.44
CA LEU A 147 -1.83 0.30 21.29
C LEU A 147 -0.67 -0.07 22.22
N HIS A 148 -0.80 -1.19 22.92
CA HIS A 148 0.18 -1.62 23.92
C HIS A 148 1.45 -2.23 23.29
N THR A 149 2.48 -2.48 24.10
CA THR A 149 3.72 -3.12 23.66
C THR A 149 3.61 -4.66 23.74
N GLY A 150 4.75 -5.35 23.78
CA GLY A 150 4.81 -6.75 24.21
C GLY A 150 5.19 -7.73 23.11
N THR A 151 5.73 -7.28 21.99
CA THR A 151 6.22 -8.13 20.88
C THR A 151 5.19 -9.16 20.41
N PHE A 152 3.91 -8.76 20.32
CA PHE A 152 2.79 -9.64 19.96
C PHE A 152 2.69 -10.91 20.84
N LEU A 153 3.11 -10.83 22.10
CA LEU A 153 3.05 -11.88 23.10
C LEU A 153 2.56 -11.29 24.43
N PRO A 154 1.85 -12.06 25.25
CA PRO A 154 1.42 -11.57 26.56
C PRO A 154 2.64 -11.32 27.47
N ALA A 155 2.46 -10.43 28.45
CA ALA A 155 3.45 -10.18 29.50
C ALA A 155 3.94 -11.51 30.12
N ILE A 156 5.19 -11.53 30.61
CA ILE A 156 5.95 -12.74 30.98
C ILE A 156 6.44 -13.55 29.77
N VAL A 157 5.58 -13.82 28.79
CA VAL A 157 5.92 -14.64 27.61
C VAL A 157 6.81 -13.87 26.66
N ASN A 158 6.56 -12.57 26.55
CA ASN A 158 7.36 -11.62 25.79
C ASN A 158 8.70 -11.24 26.46
N GLY A 159 9.03 -11.80 27.63
CA GLY A 159 10.23 -11.43 28.39
C GLY A 159 10.14 -10.09 29.15
N GLN A 160 8.98 -9.44 29.14
CA GLN A 160 8.75 -8.09 29.67
C GLN A 160 7.56 -8.05 30.65
N ALA A 161 7.40 -6.91 31.34
CA ALA A 161 6.37 -6.71 32.37
C ALA A 161 5.05 -6.14 31.85
N THR A 162 5.06 -5.61 30.62
CA THR A 162 3.95 -4.94 29.94
C THR A 162 3.53 -5.74 28.70
N GLY A 163 2.36 -5.42 28.14
CA GLY A 163 1.83 -6.06 26.93
C GLY A 163 0.33 -6.32 26.96
N ASP A 164 -0.44 -5.39 27.54
CA ASP A 164 -1.91 -5.43 27.57
C ASP A 164 -2.48 -4.01 27.58
N LYS A 165 -3.72 -3.83 27.10
CA LYS A 165 -4.44 -2.54 27.15
C LYS A 165 -4.56 -1.94 28.55
N SER A 166 -4.37 -2.73 29.60
CA SER A 166 -4.35 -2.29 31.00
C SER A 166 -2.96 -1.85 31.50
N ASP A 167 -1.94 -1.80 30.64
CA ASP A 167 -0.62 -1.26 30.99
C ASP A 167 -0.77 0.18 31.53
N ASN A 168 -0.13 0.46 32.67
CA ASN A 168 -0.41 1.69 33.43
C ASN A 168 -0.15 2.97 32.62
N THR A 169 0.90 2.98 31.77
CA THR A 169 1.21 4.11 30.90
C THR A 169 0.08 4.42 29.93
N LEU A 170 -0.53 3.40 29.32
CA LEU A 170 -1.64 3.57 28.38
C LEU A 170 -2.90 4.05 29.09
N VAL A 171 -3.20 3.47 30.26
CA VAL A 171 -4.35 3.87 31.08
C VAL A 171 -4.23 5.34 31.48
N GLU A 172 -3.04 5.78 31.89
CA GLU A 172 -2.79 7.17 32.27
C GLU A 172 -2.90 8.11 31.07
N LEU A 173 -2.25 7.79 29.93
CA LEU A 173 -2.37 8.59 28.71
C LEU A 173 -3.83 8.70 28.24
N CYS A 174 -4.59 7.60 28.22
CA CYS A 174 -6.01 7.62 27.88
C CYS A 174 -6.81 8.53 28.82
N THR A 175 -6.54 8.44 30.12
CA THR A 175 -7.22 9.26 31.13
C THR A 175 -6.95 10.75 30.91
N ARG A 176 -5.70 11.14 30.64
CA ARG A 176 -5.32 12.54 30.40
C ARG A 176 -5.87 13.06 29.08
N LEU A 177 -5.79 12.29 28.00
CA LEU A 177 -6.39 12.64 26.71
C LEU A 177 -7.90 12.84 26.84
N ALA A 178 -8.61 11.95 27.53
CA ALA A 178 -10.04 12.12 27.78
C ALA A 178 -10.33 13.41 28.59
N LYS A 179 -9.51 13.76 29.59
CA LYS A 179 -9.65 15.04 30.32
C LYS A 179 -9.41 16.29 29.46
N LYS A 180 -8.70 16.17 28.34
CA LYS A 180 -8.54 17.24 27.34
C LYS A 180 -9.71 17.33 26.36
N GLY A 181 -10.64 16.37 26.39
CA GLY A 181 -11.84 16.34 25.55
C GLY A 181 -11.80 15.37 24.38
N TYR A 182 -10.77 14.53 24.28
CA TYR A 182 -10.70 13.42 23.30
C TYR A 182 -11.60 12.25 23.72
N VAL A 183 -11.96 11.41 22.77
CA VAL A 183 -12.29 10.00 23.08
C VAL A 183 -11.00 9.21 22.96
N ALA A 184 -10.52 8.67 24.07
CA ALA A 184 -9.29 7.89 24.09
C ALA A 184 -9.62 6.39 24.20
N VAL A 185 -8.87 5.55 23.51
CA VAL A 185 -9.12 4.10 23.45
C VAL A 185 -7.84 3.36 23.74
N SER A 186 -7.88 2.37 24.61
CA SER A 186 -6.78 1.40 24.80
C SER A 186 -7.23 0.04 24.28
N ALA A 187 -6.58 -0.49 23.25
CA ALA A 187 -7.05 -1.68 22.54
C ALA A 187 -6.09 -2.88 22.61
N ASN A 188 -6.65 -4.07 22.86
CA ASN A 188 -5.97 -5.35 22.66
C ASN A 188 -6.16 -5.80 21.21
N TYR A 189 -5.18 -6.54 20.69
CA TYR A 189 -5.14 -7.08 19.34
C TYR A 189 -4.62 -8.52 19.37
N ARG A 190 -4.77 -9.27 18.26
CA ARG A 190 -4.34 -10.68 18.22
C ARG A 190 -2.84 -10.82 18.46
N LEU A 191 -2.49 -11.75 19.33
CA LEU A 191 -1.12 -12.11 19.67
C LEU A 191 -0.70 -13.42 19.00
N GLY A 192 0.60 -13.69 18.93
CA GLY A 192 1.15 -15.02 18.66
C GLY A 192 2.17 -15.08 17.52
N TRP A 193 3.40 -15.42 17.87
CA TRP A 193 4.46 -15.81 16.94
C TRP A 193 5.47 -16.73 17.66
N ASN A 194 6.51 -17.20 16.97
CA ASN A 194 7.46 -18.16 17.53
C ASN A 194 8.87 -17.56 17.74
N PRO A 195 9.13 -16.87 18.88
CA PRO A 195 10.46 -16.33 19.18
C PRO A 195 11.50 -17.40 19.50
N LEU A 196 11.06 -18.60 19.90
CA LEU A 196 11.95 -19.67 20.36
C LEU A 196 12.51 -20.54 19.23
N SER A 197 12.13 -20.27 17.98
CA SER A 197 12.66 -21.01 16.85
C SER A 197 14.17 -20.77 16.71
N THR A 198 14.95 -21.84 16.59
CA THR A 198 16.38 -21.74 16.27
C THR A 198 16.62 -21.33 14.82
N ASP A 199 15.59 -21.41 13.97
CA ASP A 199 15.63 -20.98 12.57
C ASP A 199 15.24 -19.49 12.46
N PRO A 200 16.17 -18.60 12.03
CA PRO A 200 15.88 -17.18 11.83
C PRO A 200 14.73 -16.90 10.85
N GLU A 201 14.55 -17.73 9.83
CA GLU A 201 13.47 -17.54 8.84
C GLU A 201 12.09 -17.80 9.46
N VAL A 202 12.00 -18.79 10.34
CA VAL A 202 10.76 -19.08 11.09
C VAL A 202 10.45 -17.94 12.07
N ARG A 203 11.46 -17.37 12.74
CA ARG A 203 11.24 -16.20 13.61
C ARG A 203 10.73 -15.02 12.81
N THR A 204 11.38 -14.71 11.69
CA THR A 204 11.03 -13.59 10.81
C THR A 204 9.63 -13.72 10.23
N SER A 205 9.33 -14.86 9.62
CA SER A 205 8.02 -15.13 9.03
C SER A 205 6.89 -15.05 10.06
N THR A 206 7.04 -15.72 11.22
CA THR A 206 5.97 -15.73 12.23
C THR A 206 5.79 -14.36 12.90
N LEU A 207 6.86 -13.57 13.09
CA LEU A 207 6.75 -12.19 13.58
C LEU A 207 6.03 -11.30 12.56
N ALA A 208 6.41 -11.36 11.28
CA ALA A 208 5.77 -10.59 10.22
C ALA A 208 4.26 -10.89 10.15
N GLN A 209 3.87 -12.16 10.26
CA GLN A 209 2.47 -12.56 10.29
C GLN A 209 1.72 -12.06 11.53
N ALA A 210 2.38 -12.01 12.69
CA ALA A 210 1.78 -11.44 13.91
C ALA A 210 1.57 -9.93 13.79
N PHE A 211 2.56 -9.21 13.28
CA PHE A 211 2.44 -7.80 12.93
C PHE A 211 1.27 -7.55 11.97
N TYR A 212 1.14 -8.35 10.91
CA TYR A 212 0.08 -8.23 9.92
C TYR A 212 -1.31 -8.41 10.54
N ARG A 213 -1.51 -9.47 11.34
CA ARG A 213 -2.81 -9.70 12.03
C ARG A 213 -3.15 -8.58 13.01
N ALA A 214 -2.17 -8.11 13.78
CA ALA A 214 -2.39 -7.07 14.75
C ALA A 214 -2.71 -5.71 14.10
N GLN A 215 -2.09 -5.42 12.95
CA GLN A 215 -2.40 -4.24 12.13
C GLN A 215 -3.83 -4.27 11.58
N GLN A 216 -4.32 -5.42 11.12
CA GLN A 216 -5.72 -5.59 10.72
C GLN A 216 -6.70 -5.31 11.88
N ASP A 217 -6.32 -5.70 13.10
CA ASP A 217 -7.14 -5.52 14.29
C ASP A 217 -7.17 -4.04 14.71
N ALA A 218 -6.04 -3.33 14.63
CA ALA A 218 -5.99 -1.88 14.84
C ALA A 218 -6.86 -1.12 13.83
N ARG A 219 -6.81 -1.49 12.54
CA ARG A 219 -7.73 -0.96 11.51
C ARG A 219 -9.19 -1.27 11.84
N THR A 220 -9.47 -2.46 12.36
CA THR A 220 -10.82 -2.86 12.80
C THR A 220 -11.33 -1.99 13.94
N ALA A 221 -10.49 -1.58 14.90
CA ALA A 221 -10.88 -0.68 15.97
C ALA A 221 -11.33 0.70 15.44
N VAL A 222 -10.62 1.26 14.45
CA VAL A 222 -11.01 2.51 13.78
C VAL A 222 -12.36 2.35 13.07
N ARG A 223 -12.53 1.28 12.29
CA ARG A 223 -13.80 0.98 11.60
C ARG A 223 -14.96 0.81 12.57
N TYR A 224 -14.74 0.08 13.67
CA TYR A 224 -15.76 -0.13 14.70
C TYR A 224 -16.23 1.21 15.28
N LEU A 225 -15.31 2.09 15.64
CA LEU A 225 -15.66 3.41 16.17
C LEU A 225 -16.50 4.20 15.16
N ARG A 226 -16.05 4.30 13.90
CA ARG A 226 -16.83 4.96 12.83
C ARG A 226 -18.20 4.33 12.62
N MET A 227 -18.29 3.00 12.64
CA MET A 227 -19.57 2.27 12.55
C MET A 227 -20.49 2.62 13.73
N THR A 228 -19.98 2.71 14.96
CA THR A 228 -20.80 3.09 16.11
C THR A 228 -21.38 4.51 15.96
N ALA A 229 -20.64 5.42 15.33
CA ALA A 229 -21.12 6.76 14.99
C ALA A 229 -22.24 6.73 13.94
N ALA A 230 -22.04 5.95 12.87
CA ALA A 230 -22.96 5.86 11.75
C ALA A 230 -24.26 5.08 12.08
N GLU A 231 -24.16 3.97 12.80
CA GLU A 231 -25.25 3.00 12.96
C GLU A 231 -25.78 2.88 14.39
N MET A 232 -24.97 3.20 15.41
CA MET A 232 -25.33 3.00 16.82
C MET A 232 -25.70 4.31 17.54
N GLY A 233 -25.99 5.37 16.79
CA GLY A 233 -26.41 6.66 17.35
C GLY A 233 -25.28 7.43 18.02
N ASN A 234 -24.02 7.16 17.66
CA ASN A 234 -22.82 7.82 18.15
C ASN A 234 -22.71 7.88 19.68
N PRO A 235 -22.61 6.71 20.35
CA PRO A 235 -22.63 6.63 21.81
C PRO A 235 -21.48 7.38 22.49
N TYR A 236 -20.38 7.59 21.77
CA TYR A 236 -19.17 8.27 22.27
C TYR A 236 -19.07 9.73 21.81
N GLY A 237 -20.01 10.21 20.99
CA GLY A 237 -20.00 11.54 20.39
C GLY A 237 -18.71 11.84 19.62
N ILE A 238 -18.22 10.86 18.86
CA ILE A 238 -17.00 10.97 18.04
C ILE A 238 -17.26 11.64 16.70
N GLY A 239 -16.24 12.31 16.19
CA GLY A 239 -16.17 12.85 14.83
C GLY A 239 -15.45 11.90 13.86
N ASP A 240 -14.90 12.48 12.80
CA ASP A 240 -14.18 11.78 11.72
C ASP A 240 -12.65 11.79 11.88
N LYS A 241 -12.11 12.51 12.88
CA LYS A 241 -10.69 12.69 13.15
C LYS A 241 -10.09 11.64 14.10
N PHE A 242 -9.09 10.90 13.62
CA PHE A 242 -8.47 9.80 14.35
C PHE A 242 -6.94 9.92 14.40
N ALA A 243 -6.37 9.88 15.60
CA ALA A 243 -4.95 9.59 15.79
C ALA A 243 -4.77 8.16 16.31
N VAL A 244 -3.76 7.45 15.82
CA VAL A 244 -3.37 6.15 16.36
C VAL A 244 -1.93 6.22 16.85
N GLY A 245 -1.68 5.75 18.06
CA GLY A 245 -0.32 5.63 18.56
C GLY A 245 -0.11 4.45 19.47
N GLY A 246 1.13 4.26 19.93
CA GLY A 246 1.41 3.14 20.82
C GLY A 246 2.83 3.06 21.37
N ASP A 247 2.94 2.20 22.37
CA ASP A 247 4.19 1.87 23.07
C ASP A 247 4.88 0.70 22.37
N GLY A 248 6.18 0.83 22.08
CA GLY A 248 6.98 -0.28 21.55
C GLY A 248 6.32 -0.95 20.35
N THR A 249 5.87 -2.20 20.48
CA THR A 249 5.13 -2.95 19.44
C THR A 249 3.86 -2.24 18.95
N GLY A 250 3.16 -1.54 19.85
CA GLY A 250 2.02 -0.68 19.50
C GLY A 250 2.40 0.43 18.52
N GLY A 251 3.62 0.95 18.68
CA GLY A 251 4.23 1.90 17.76
C GLY A 251 4.44 1.35 16.35
N TYR A 252 4.83 0.07 16.19
CA TYR A 252 5.01 -0.55 14.87
C TYR A 252 3.70 -0.54 14.09
N MET A 253 2.60 -0.88 14.76
CA MET A 253 1.28 -0.90 14.14
C MET A 253 0.79 0.50 13.83
N ALA A 254 0.96 1.47 14.74
CA ALA A 254 0.59 2.85 14.49
C ALA A 254 1.32 3.42 13.26
N LEU A 255 2.62 3.19 13.17
CA LEU A 255 3.45 3.56 12.01
C LEU A 255 2.99 2.85 10.73
N ALA A 256 2.59 1.59 10.82
CA ALA A 256 2.03 0.86 9.69
C ALA A 256 0.65 1.37 9.24
N LEU A 257 -0.20 1.80 10.17
CA LEU A 257 -1.50 2.39 9.79
C LEU A 257 -1.33 3.71 9.05
N ALA A 258 -0.20 4.41 9.25
CA ALA A 258 0.10 5.67 8.55
C ALA A 258 0.51 5.48 7.09
N ALA A 259 1.14 4.33 6.76
CA ALA A 259 1.93 4.19 5.54
C ALA A 259 1.88 2.82 4.85
N LEU A 260 1.41 1.75 5.51
CA LEU A 260 1.32 0.41 4.90
C LEU A 260 -0.08 0.22 4.30
N ASP A 261 -0.25 0.59 3.04
CA ASP A 261 -1.53 0.64 2.34
C ASP A 261 -1.55 -0.08 0.98
N LYS A 262 -0.40 -0.59 0.49
CA LYS A 262 -0.32 -1.31 -0.80
C LYS A 262 0.16 -2.74 -0.64
N ASP A 263 -0.45 -3.65 -1.39
CA ASP A 263 -0.08 -5.08 -1.35
C ASP A 263 1.36 -5.33 -1.83
N SER A 264 1.91 -4.48 -2.70
CA SER A 264 3.32 -4.55 -3.12
C SER A 264 4.31 -4.32 -1.97
N GLU A 265 3.90 -3.63 -0.91
CA GLU A 265 4.76 -3.26 0.22
C GLU A 265 5.06 -4.43 1.16
N VAL A 266 4.16 -5.41 1.22
CA VAL A 266 4.39 -6.69 1.91
C VAL A 266 5.13 -7.70 1.03
N LEU A 267 5.45 -7.33 -0.21
CA LEU A 267 6.23 -8.12 -1.18
C LEU A 267 7.64 -7.58 -1.42
N LEU A 268 8.10 -6.60 -0.62
CA LEU A 268 9.48 -6.14 -0.67
C LEU A 268 10.46 -7.31 -0.43
N PRO A 269 11.68 -7.29 -1.00
CA PRO A 269 12.62 -8.41 -0.91
C PRO A 269 12.89 -8.92 0.52
N LYS A 270 12.80 -8.06 1.53
CA LYS A 270 12.98 -8.41 2.94
C LYS A 270 11.81 -9.18 3.57
N PHE A 271 10.66 -9.25 2.89
CA PHE A 271 9.47 -9.99 3.29
C PHE A 271 9.29 -11.29 2.50
N ILE A 272 10.31 -11.71 1.76
CA ILE A 272 10.31 -12.94 0.96
C ILE A 272 11.31 -13.93 1.56
N ASP A 273 10.82 -15.12 1.93
CA ASP A 273 11.67 -16.26 2.23
C ASP A 273 12.29 -16.77 0.93
N SER A 274 13.58 -16.47 0.76
CA SER A 274 14.39 -16.93 -0.38
C SER A 274 15.38 -18.03 0.03
N SER A 275 15.18 -18.66 1.20
CA SER A 275 16.05 -19.71 1.69
C SER A 275 16.02 -20.96 0.81
N ASP A 276 17.13 -21.71 0.83
CA ASP A 276 17.21 -23.02 0.15
C ASP A 276 16.09 -23.97 0.63
N ASN A 277 15.63 -23.83 1.88
CA ASN A 277 14.55 -24.64 2.45
C ASN A 277 13.19 -24.27 1.83
N ALA A 278 12.90 -22.98 1.67
CA ALA A 278 11.68 -22.53 0.97
C ALA A 278 11.68 -22.98 -0.49
N ILE A 279 12.80 -22.82 -1.20
CA ILE A 279 12.93 -23.26 -2.60
C ILE A 279 12.82 -24.78 -2.71
N ALA A 280 13.42 -25.54 -1.78
CA ALA A 280 13.29 -27.01 -1.78
C ALA A 280 11.86 -27.48 -1.48
N THR A 281 11.11 -26.74 -0.64
CA THR A 281 9.75 -27.10 -0.23
C THR A 281 8.70 -26.68 -1.25
N TYR A 282 8.83 -25.47 -1.80
CA TYR A 282 7.81 -24.82 -2.63
C TYR A 282 8.24 -24.61 -4.09
N GLY A 283 9.49 -24.90 -4.44
CA GLY A 283 10.04 -24.72 -5.79
C GLY A 283 10.42 -23.28 -6.14
N GLN A 284 10.14 -22.31 -5.25
CA GLN A 284 10.32 -20.88 -5.47
C GLN A 284 10.40 -20.13 -4.12
N PRO A 285 10.91 -18.88 -4.09
CA PRO A 285 10.79 -18.01 -2.92
C PRO A 285 9.32 -17.76 -2.55
N VAL A 286 9.05 -17.60 -1.25
CA VAL A 286 7.68 -17.48 -0.73
C VAL A 286 7.54 -16.21 0.11
N PRO A 287 6.52 -15.36 -0.12
CA PRO A 287 6.24 -14.24 0.77
C PRO A 287 5.90 -14.70 2.18
N TYR A 288 6.38 -13.99 3.21
CA TYR A 288 5.99 -14.27 4.60
C TYR A 288 4.50 -14.01 4.84
N ILE A 289 3.92 -13.06 4.10
CA ILE A 289 2.51 -12.71 4.12
C ILE A 289 1.84 -13.23 2.85
N ILE A 290 0.93 -14.19 3.01
CA ILE A 290 0.10 -14.73 1.92
C ILE A 290 -1.33 -14.27 2.16
N GLN A 291 -1.79 -13.27 1.41
CA GLN A 291 -3.08 -12.62 1.68
C GLN A 291 -4.29 -13.52 1.41
N SER A 292 -4.17 -14.52 0.54
CA SER A 292 -5.23 -15.53 0.39
C SER A 292 -5.44 -16.34 1.69
N MET A 293 -4.40 -16.44 2.53
CA MET A 293 -4.47 -17.10 3.83
C MET A 293 -4.79 -16.11 4.95
N LEU A 294 -4.14 -14.95 4.97
CA LEU A 294 -4.20 -14.02 6.10
C LEU A 294 -5.19 -12.87 5.93
N GLY A 295 -5.88 -12.79 4.80
CA GLY A 295 -6.69 -11.63 4.41
C GLY A 295 -5.85 -10.47 3.83
N ASN A 296 -6.52 -9.45 3.32
CA ASN A 296 -5.94 -8.21 2.79
C ASN A 296 -5.42 -7.32 3.94
N LEU A 297 -4.71 -6.24 3.58
CA LEU A 297 -4.12 -5.31 4.55
C LEU A 297 -5.16 -4.72 5.51
N GLY A 298 -6.35 -4.42 5.00
CA GLY A 298 -7.45 -3.91 5.82
C GLY A 298 -8.00 -4.95 6.81
N GLY A 299 -7.84 -6.26 6.57
CA GLY A 299 -8.58 -7.29 7.29
C GLY A 299 -10.08 -7.25 6.99
N SER A 300 -10.46 -6.74 5.81
CA SER A 300 -11.83 -6.56 5.36
C SER A 300 -12.31 -7.70 4.44
N ASN A 301 -11.43 -8.65 4.10
CA ASN A 301 -11.78 -9.87 3.38
C ASN A 301 -11.46 -11.14 4.20
N TYR A 302 -12.00 -12.26 3.73
CA TYR A 302 -11.81 -13.56 4.37
C TYR A 302 -10.49 -14.19 3.94
N GLY A 303 -9.74 -14.75 4.90
CA GLY A 303 -8.52 -15.49 4.66
C GLY A 303 -8.56 -16.86 5.35
N ALA A 304 -8.13 -17.90 4.65
CA ALA A 304 -8.11 -19.27 5.17
C ALA A 304 -6.98 -20.12 4.58
N THR A 305 -6.66 -21.21 5.28
CA THR A 305 -5.68 -22.20 4.83
C THR A 305 -6.25 -23.61 4.94
N MET A 306 -5.79 -24.53 4.10
CA MET A 306 -6.09 -25.95 4.26
C MET A 306 -5.15 -26.55 5.30
N MET A 307 -5.70 -27.26 6.28
CA MET A 307 -4.95 -27.99 7.31
C MET A 307 -5.38 -29.45 7.36
N ASP A 308 -4.39 -30.32 7.60
CA ASP A 308 -4.57 -31.73 7.96
C ASP A 308 -4.85 -31.81 9.46
N LEU A 309 -6.12 -31.95 9.84
CA LEU A 309 -6.53 -32.02 11.24
C LEU A 309 -6.68 -33.46 11.76
N ASP A 310 -6.72 -34.46 10.87
CA ASP A 310 -6.87 -35.87 11.26
C ASP A 310 -5.56 -36.67 11.20
N GLY A 311 -4.49 -36.06 10.67
CA GLY A 311 -3.13 -36.55 10.63
C GLY A 311 -2.89 -37.60 9.54
N ASP A 312 -3.74 -37.64 8.50
CA ASP A 312 -3.62 -38.61 7.41
C ASP A 312 -2.60 -38.20 6.32
N GLY A 313 -2.05 -36.99 6.42
CA GLY A 313 -1.07 -36.41 5.52
C GLY A 313 -1.66 -35.61 4.36
N THR A 314 -2.99 -35.47 4.27
CA THR A 314 -3.64 -34.58 3.31
C THR A 314 -4.25 -33.37 4.03
N PRO A 315 -4.08 -32.14 3.52
CA PRO A 315 -4.84 -31.00 4.03
C PRO A 315 -6.26 -30.98 3.43
N GLU A 316 -7.27 -31.37 4.19
CA GLU A 316 -8.69 -31.36 3.73
C GLU A 316 -9.63 -30.46 4.54
N THR A 317 -9.17 -29.86 5.63
CA THR A 317 -10.00 -28.93 6.40
C THR A 317 -9.61 -27.49 6.14
N GLU A 318 -10.55 -26.69 5.64
CA GLU A 318 -10.39 -25.24 5.55
C GLU A 318 -10.47 -24.61 6.95
N VAL A 319 -9.41 -23.92 7.36
CA VAL A 319 -9.29 -23.25 8.66
C VAL A 319 -9.17 -21.75 8.40
N PRO A 320 -10.13 -20.92 8.89
CA PRO A 320 -10.03 -19.47 8.78
C PRO A 320 -8.82 -18.96 9.54
N LEU A 321 -8.16 -17.92 9.02
CA LEU A 321 -7.13 -17.14 9.73
C LEU A 321 -7.45 -15.64 9.74
N CYS A 322 -8.39 -15.18 8.90
CA CYS A 322 -8.94 -13.84 8.95
C CYS A 322 -10.45 -13.85 8.66
N VAL A 323 -11.22 -13.21 9.54
CA VAL A 323 -12.65 -12.96 9.36
C VAL A 323 -12.86 -11.44 9.23
N PRO A 324 -13.57 -10.96 8.19
CA PRO A 324 -13.88 -9.55 8.02
C PRO A 324 -14.63 -8.96 9.21
N ASN A 325 -14.19 -7.80 9.69
CA ASN A 325 -14.89 -7.04 10.72
C ASN A 325 -15.16 -5.61 10.23
N HIS A 326 -16.44 -5.20 10.29
CA HIS A 326 -16.97 -3.90 9.85
C HIS A 326 -16.53 -3.48 8.43
N PRO A 327 -16.59 -4.36 7.41
CA PRO A 327 -16.21 -3.98 6.06
C PRO A 327 -17.09 -2.85 5.52
N GLY A 328 -16.51 -1.96 4.72
CA GLY A 328 -17.18 -0.78 4.16
C GLY A 328 -17.06 0.49 5.01
N TYR A 329 -16.52 0.40 6.23
CA TYR A 329 -16.11 1.56 7.01
C TYR A 329 -14.63 1.88 6.78
N SER A 330 -14.30 3.17 6.72
CA SER A 330 -12.92 3.63 6.57
C SER A 330 -12.08 3.28 7.80
N ASP A 331 -10.84 2.83 7.57
CA ASP A 331 -9.81 2.70 8.61
C ASP A 331 -8.74 3.80 8.54
N ALA A 332 -8.99 4.84 7.75
CA ALA A 332 -8.09 5.97 7.60
C ALA A 332 -7.90 6.73 8.92
N ILE A 333 -6.66 7.18 9.12
CA ILE A 333 -6.21 7.93 10.29
C ILE A 333 -5.63 9.28 9.85
N ASP A 334 -5.74 10.26 10.73
CA ASP A 334 -5.27 11.62 10.52
C ASP A 334 -3.88 11.89 11.13
N MET A 335 -3.40 10.98 11.98
CA MET A 335 -2.06 11.05 12.55
C MET A 335 -1.64 9.69 13.08
N ALA A 336 -0.36 9.35 12.91
CA ALA A 336 0.28 8.30 13.70
C ALA A 336 1.31 8.86 14.67
N PHE A 337 1.49 8.18 15.80
CA PHE A 337 2.62 8.46 16.67
C PHE A 337 3.13 7.21 17.39
N ASN A 338 4.41 7.20 17.75
CA ASN A 338 4.97 6.09 18.52
C ASN A 338 5.91 6.58 19.61
N PHE A 339 5.90 5.87 20.73
CA PHE A 339 6.91 6.03 21.77
C PHE A 339 7.58 4.70 22.05
N GLY A 340 8.86 4.61 21.69
CA GLY A 340 9.47 3.32 21.40
C GLY A 340 8.94 2.67 20.11
N GLY A 341 9.67 1.69 19.60
CA GLY A 341 9.29 0.93 18.40
C GLY A 341 9.92 1.43 17.08
N ALA A 342 9.58 0.73 15.99
CA ALA A 342 10.17 0.93 14.68
C ALA A 342 9.16 0.60 13.56
N MET A 343 9.46 1.03 12.34
CA MET A 343 8.77 0.63 11.12
C MET A 343 9.61 -0.45 10.41
N LEU A 344 9.02 -1.44 9.74
CA LEU A 344 9.82 -2.47 9.08
C LEU A 344 10.54 -1.91 7.84
N ASP A 345 9.92 -1.00 7.10
CA ASP A 345 10.61 -0.26 6.04
C ASP A 345 10.01 1.13 5.84
N THR A 346 10.86 2.14 5.70
CA THR A 346 10.39 3.52 5.44
C THR A 346 9.94 3.72 4.01
N VAL A 347 10.27 2.83 3.06
CA VAL A 347 9.79 3.00 1.68
C VAL A 347 8.27 3.05 1.57
N TRP A 348 7.57 2.52 2.58
CA TRP A 348 6.13 2.63 2.75
C TRP A 348 5.64 4.08 2.81
N ILE A 349 6.44 4.99 3.38
CA ILE A 349 5.98 6.37 3.58
C ILE A 349 5.96 7.12 2.25
N GLU A 350 4.81 7.62 1.85
CA GLU A 350 4.61 8.42 0.63
C GLU A 350 4.10 9.85 0.93
N ALA A 351 4.18 10.73 -0.07
CA ALA A 351 3.74 12.11 0.10
C ALA A 351 2.20 12.16 0.15
N GLY A 352 1.65 12.89 1.12
CA GLY A 352 0.19 13.03 1.31
C GLY A 352 -0.38 12.12 2.40
N GLU A 353 0.43 11.24 2.98
CA GLU A 353 0.04 10.37 4.10
C GLU A 353 -0.04 11.11 5.44
N ALA A 354 -0.60 10.41 6.43
CA ALA A 354 -0.77 10.92 7.78
C ALA A 354 0.57 11.41 8.38
N PRO A 355 0.60 12.59 9.03
CA PRO A 355 1.74 13.04 9.82
C PRO A 355 2.15 12.01 10.88
N ILE A 356 3.46 11.88 11.11
CA ILE A 356 4.04 10.94 12.06
C ILE A 356 4.86 11.71 13.10
N ALA A 357 4.60 11.46 14.40
CA ALA A 357 5.45 11.95 15.49
C ALA A 357 6.06 10.80 16.30
N SER A 358 7.32 10.91 16.69
CA SER A 358 8.03 9.83 17.38
C SER A 358 8.81 10.31 18.60
N PHE A 359 8.80 9.51 19.67
CA PHE A 359 9.57 9.72 20.90
C PHE A 359 10.34 8.43 21.21
N GLN A 360 11.68 8.41 21.10
CA GLN A 360 12.40 7.14 21.25
C GLN A 360 13.76 7.33 21.89
N ASN A 361 14.15 6.39 22.76
CA ASN A 361 15.50 6.33 23.28
C ASN A 361 16.50 6.03 22.15
N THR A 362 17.54 6.84 22.04
CA THR A 362 18.59 6.66 21.03
C THR A 362 19.38 5.35 21.19
N ASN A 363 19.32 4.72 22.37
CA ASN A 363 19.97 3.46 22.72
C ASN A 363 18.97 2.36 23.09
N ASP A 364 17.72 2.44 22.61
CA ASP A 364 16.78 1.32 22.72
C ASP A 364 17.42 0.05 22.12
N GLN A 365 17.42 -1.02 22.91
CA GLN A 365 18.11 -2.27 22.60
C GLN A 365 17.25 -3.26 21.82
N PHE A 366 15.92 -3.07 21.81
CA PHE A 366 14.99 -3.98 21.14
C PHE A 366 14.54 -3.41 19.81
N ALA A 367 14.22 -2.11 19.78
CA ALA A 367 13.85 -1.38 18.58
C ALA A 367 14.95 -0.37 18.22
N PRO A 368 15.49 -0.38 16.99
CA PRO A 368 16.54 0.56 16.63
C PRO A 368 16.01 2.00 16.61
N TYR A 369 16.87 2.96 16.96
CA TYR A 369 16.58 4.40 16.76
C TYR A 369 16.78 4.83 15.31
N ASN A 370 17.78 4.24 14.64
CA ASN A 370 18.09 4.42 13.22
C ASN A 370 17.74 3.12 12.46
N VAL A 371 18.56 2.68 11.51
CA VAL A 371 18.39 1.38 10.83
C VAL A 371 19.29 0.35 11.50
N ASP A 372 18.70 -0.71 12.07
CA ASP A 372 19.41 -1.87 12.60
C ASP A 372 18.49 -3.09 12.69
N VAL A 373 19.02 -4.23 13.14
CA VAL A 373 18.27 -5.47 13.33
C VAL A 373 17.42 -5.41 14.60
N LEU A 374 16.12 -5.62 14.43
CA LEU A 374 15.18 -5.85 15.51
C LEU A 374 15.60 -7.07 16.34
N THR A 375 15.65 -6.90 17.65
CA THR A 375 16.01 -7.98 18.58
C THR A 375 14.81 -8.35 19.45
N GLU A 376 14.50 -9.64 19.53
CA GLU A 376 13.36 -10.10 20.33
C GLU A 376 13.73 -10.24 21.83
N PRO A 377 12.86 -9.84 22.78
CA PRO A 377 13.26 -9.76 24.19
C PRO A 377 13.29 -11.09 24.96
N VAL A 378 12.86 -12.22 24.37
CA VAL A 378 12.76 -13.51 25.06
C VAL A 378 14.13 -14.17 25.19
N ASN A 379 14.92 -14.21 24.10
CA ASN A 379 16.27 -14.76 24.07
C ASN A 379 17.33 -13.75 23.59
N ASN A 380 16.94 -12.52 23.27
CA ASN A 380 17.79 -11.50 22.63
C ASN A 380 18.32 -11.96 21.26
N ASP A 381 17.51 -12.72 20.50
CA ASP A 381 17.85 -13.16 19.15
C ASP A 381 17.50 -12.08 18.10
N PRO A 382 18.32 -11.93 17.04
CA PRO A 382 17.99 -11.07 15.92
C PRO A 382 16.81 -11.65 15.13
N VAL A 383 15.94 -10.76 14.62
CA VAL A 383 14.79 -11.12 13.79
C VAL A 383 14.91 -10.52 12.38
N ILE A 384 14.64 -9.23 12.21
CA ILE A 384 14.58 -8.56 10.91
C ILE A 384 15.13 -7.14 11.01
N GLU A 385 15.77 -6.64 9.96
CA GLU A 385 16.16 -5.23 9.88
C GLU A 385 14.92 -4.33 9.93
N ALA A 386 14.95 -3.28 10.76
CA ALA A 386 13.86 -2.32 10.94
C ALA A 386 14.40 -0.88 10.95
N HIS A 387 13.52 0.08 10.66
CA HIS A 387 13.79 1.51 10.59
C HIS A 387 13.13 2.21 11.77
N GLY A 388 13.96 2.70 12.70
CA GLY A 388 13.54 3.44 13.88
C GLY A 388 12.95 4.82 13.61
N SER A 389 12.71 5.55 14.68
CA SER A 389 12.10 6.89 14.63
C SER A 389 12.88 7.89 13.79
N LEU A 390 14.21 7.81 13.74
CA LEU A 390 15.03 8.76 12.95
C LEU A 390 14.76 8.70 11.44
N PRO A 391 14.93 7.55 10.76
CA PRO A 391 14.64 7.45 9.33
C PRO A 391 13.16 7.66 9.00
N VAL A 392 12.24 7.23 9.88
CA VAL A 392 10.78 7.45 9.73
C VAL A 392 10.47 8.94 9.68
N ILE A 393 10.85 9.70 10.71
CA ILE A 393 10.56 11.14 10.77
C ILE A 393 11.31 11.91 9.69
N ARG A 394 12.56 11.52 9.37
CA ARG A 394 13.31 12.15 8.28
C ARG A 394 12.58 12.02 6.95
N ARG A 395 12.02 10.86 6.65
CA ARG A 395 11.29 10.64 5.39
C ARG A 395 9.96 11.38 5.38
N ALA A 396 9.15 11.26 6.43
CA ALA A 396 7.87 11.98 6.54
C ALA A 396 8.06 13.50 6.43
N THR A 397 9.13 14.04 7.03
CA THR A 397 9.49 15.46 6.90
C THR A 397 9.96 15.82 5.49
N ALA A 398 10.77 14.97 4.85
CA ALA A 398 11.25 15.23 3.49
C ALA A 398 10.13 15.21 2.44
N LEU A 399 9.04 14.48 2.70
CA LEU A 399 7.85 14.39 1.85
C LEU A 399 6.81 15.49 2.13
N GLY A 400 7.00 16.27 3.20
CA GLY A 400 6.08 17.35 3.60
C GLY A 400 4.92 16.89 4.50
N ASN A 401 4.80 15.59 4.80
CA ASN A 401 3.71 15.07 5.65
C ASN A 401 3.74 15.69 7.07
N ASN A 402 4.93 16.02 7.58
CA ASN A 402 5.11 16.58 8.92
C ASN A 402 5.12 18.12 8.98
N ASP A 403 4.75 18.81 7.89
CA ASP A 403 4.76 20.28 7.84
C ASP A 403 3.84 20.92 8.90
N CYS A 404 2.78 20.22 9.33
CA CYS A 404 1.88 20.66 10.39
C CYS A 404 2.58 20.83 11.75
N PHE A 405 3.75 20.23 11.97
CA PHE A 405 4.52 20.36 13.20
C PHE A 405 5.47 21.56 13.20
N ALA A 406 5.53 22.34 12.12
CA ALA A 406 6.44 23.47 12.00
C ALA A 406 6.26 24.48 13.16
N GLY A 407 7.36 24.73 13.89
CA GLY A 407 7.39 25.69 15.00
C GLY A 407 6.93 25.14 16.36
N LEU A 408 6.52 23.87 16.45
CA LEU A 408 6.24 23.22 17.73
C LEU A 408 7.53 22.99 18.52
N SER A 409 7.47 23.18 19.84
CA SER A 409 8.62 22.99 20.73
C SER A 409 9.06 21.53 20.79
N THR A 410 10.38 21.33 20.83
CA THR A 410 11.05 20.06 21.17
C THR A 410 11.76 20.17 22.54
N THR A 411 11.57 21.27 23.25
CA THR A 411 12.01 21.41 24.65
C THR A 411 10.86 21.03 25.58
N LEU A 412 11.13 20.07 26.46
CA LEU A 412 10.20 19.49 27.43
C LEU A 412 10.73 19.65 28.86
N VAL A 413 9.85 19.52 29.85
CA VAL A 413 10.23 19.46 31.25
C VAL A 413 10.58 18.02 31.63
N ASP A 414 11.88 17.71 31.66
CA ASP A 414 12.39 16.44 32.20
C ASP A 414 12.79 16.59 33.67
N ALA A 415 11.91 16.17 34.57
CA ALA A 415 12.15 16.18 36.02
C ALA A 415 13.04 15.04 36.51
N THR A 416 13.37 14.06 35.66
CA THR A 416 14.06 12.82 36.04
C THR A 416 15.54 12.84 35.66
N TYR A 417 15.86 13.00 34.37
CA TYR A 417 17.25 12.97 33.88
C TYR A 417 17.80 14.33 33.47
N GLY A 418 16.94 15.34 33.33
CA GLY A 418 17.33 16.69 32.92
C GLY A 418 17.74 16.80 31.45
N ASN A 419 17.29 15.87 30.59
CA ASN A 419 17.55 15.80 29.16
C ASN A 419 16.32 16.20 28.33
N GLY A 420 15.57 17.21 28.80
CA GLY A 420 14.37 17.70 28.12
C GLY A 420 14.63 18.56 26.88
N ASP A 421 15.87 18.89 26.56
CA ASP A 421 16.23 19.69 25.38
C ASP A 421 16.38 18.79 24.14
N GLY A 422 15.32 18.69 23.34
CA GLY A 422 15.30 17.87 22.12
C GLY A 422 16.35 18.25 21.09
N ALA A 423 16.70 19.53 20.97
CA ALA A 423 17.75 19.98 20.05
C ALA A 423 19.14 19.53 20.50
N ALA A 424 19.42 19.58 21.81
CA ALA A 424 20.64 19.04 22.37
C ALA A 424 20.72 17.51 22.20
N ASN A 425 19.60 16.81 22.40
CA ASN A 425 19.54 15.36 22.23
C ASN A 425 19.71 14.95 20.75
N ALA A 426 19.10 15.67 19.81
CA ALA A 426 19.27 15.45 18.37
C ALA A 426 20.73 15.62 17.94
N ALA A 427 21.38 16.68 18.44
CA ALA A 427 22.80 16.89 18.20
C ALA A 427 23.66 15.76 18.77
N ALA A 428 23.33 15.23 19.95
CA ALA A 428 24.00 14.07 20.53
C ALA A 428 23.77 12.79 19.72
N ALA A 429 22.59 12.62 19.13
CA ALA A 429 22.22 11.53 18.23
C ALA A 429 22.77 11.69 16.80
N GLY A 430 23.39 12.85 16.47
CA GLY A 430 24.05 13.09 15.19
C GLY A 430 23.12 13.55 14.07
N HIS A 431 22.00 14.20 14.37
CA HIS A 431 21.10 14.78 13.37
C HIS A 431 20.54 16.14 13.80
N GLU A 432 19.88 16.83 12.87
CA GLU A 432 19.21 18.10 13.13
C GLU A 432 17.93 17.90 13.96
N ASP A 433 17.55 18.92 14.72
CA ASP A 433 16.30 18.93 15.46
C ASP A 433 15.12 18.95 14.48
N MET A 434 14.18 18.02 14.66
CA MET A 434 13.00 17.87 13.80
C MET A 434 11.76 17.94 14.68
N PRO A 435 10.79 18.83 14.40
CA PRO A 435 9.62 18.97 15.26
C PRO A 435 8.84 17.68 15.48
N GLY A 436 8.82 16.74 14.54
CA GLY A 436 8.17 15.43 14.69
C GLY A 436 8.95 14.40 15.53
N LEU A 437 10.17 14.68 16.01
CA LEU A 437 11.03 13.68 16.67
C LEU A 437 11.56 14.18 18.00
N PHE A 438 11.36 13.41 19.07
CA PHE A 438 12.07 13.58 20.33
C PHE A 438 13.09 12.44 20.54
N PRO A 439 14.39 12.71 20.40
CA PRO A 439 15.44 11.78 20.78
C PRO A 439 15.54 11.78 22.31
N LEU A 440 15.18 10.67 22.95
CA LEU A 440 15.35 10.51 24.39
C LEU A 440 16.77 10.00 24.68
N VAL A 441 17.43 10.63 25.65
CA VAL A 441 18.74 10.20 26.16
C VAL A 441 18.58 9.79 27.61
N THR A 442 18.85 8.52 27.92
CA THR A 442 18.85 8.00 29.30
C THR A 442 20.29 7.81 29.83
N PRO A 443 20.47 7.71 31.16
CA PRO A 443 21.79 7.49 31.75
C PRO A 443 22.45 6.20 31.25
N THR A 444 23.78 6.23 31.16
CA THR A 444 24.56 5.01 30.86
C THR A 444 24.31 3.93 31.90
N PRO A 445 24.10 2.66 31.49
CA PRO A 445 23.83 1.57 32.41
C PRO A 445 24.95 1.41 33.45
N SER A 446 24.57 1.05 34.67
CA SER A 446 25.52 0.80 35.75
C SER A 446 26.48 -0.33 35.34
N PRO A 447 27.82 -0.11 35.42
CA PRO A 447 28.79 -1.18 35.19
C PRO A 447 28.86 -2.17 36.36
N VAL A 448 28.11 -1.92 37.44
CA VAL A 448 28.02 -2.80 38.60
C VAL A 448 26.76 -3.66 38.47
N PRO A 449 26.89 -5.00 38.49
CA PRO A 449 25.74 -5.89 38.41
C PRO A 449 24.85 -5.75 39.64
N THR A 450 23.54 -5.82 39.42
CA THR A 450 22.53 -5.94 40.47
C THR A 450 22.39 -7.42 40.88
N ALA A 451 21.49 -7.71 41.83
CA ALA A 451 21.10 -9.09 42.13
C ALA A 451 20.45 -9.82 40.94
N CYS A 452 20.01 -9.06 39.93
CA CYS A 452 19.25 -9.53 38.78
C CYS A 452 20.13 -9.77 37.55
N GLY A 453 21.27 -9.08 37.46
CA GLY A 453 22.12 -9.09 36.27
C GLY A 453 22.82 -7.75 36.03
N MET A 454 23.39 -7.58 34.84
CA MET A 454 23.92 -6.29 34.40
C MET A 454 22.76 -5.40 33.97
N ALA A 455 22.73 -4.15 34.44
CA ALA A 455 21.77 -3.18 33.94
C ALA A 455 21.98 -2.94 32.44
N GLU A 456 20.88 -2.77 31.74
CA GLU A 456 20.80 -2.51 30.31
C GLU A 456 20.39 -1.04 30.08
N TRP A 457 20.36 -0.61 28.83
CA TRP A 457 19.87 0.72 28.49
C TRP A 457 18.37 0.80 28.76
N ASP A 458 17.96 1.91 29.36
CA ASP A 458 16.57 2.14 29.73
C ASP A 458 15.74 2.56 28.51
N GLY A 459 15.30 1.59 27.71
CA GLY A 459 14.64 1.83 26.43
C GLY A 459 13.23 2.43 26.55
N ALA A 460 12.54 2.15 27.65
CA ALA A 460 11.14 2.52 27.85
C ALA A 460 10.86 2.98 29.30
N PRO A 461 11.44 4.12 29.72
CA PRO A 461 11.36 4.58 31.12
C PRO A 461 9.95 5.03 31.55
N TRP A 462 9.04 5.22 30.60
CA TRP A 462 7.62 5.47 30.84
C TRP A 462 6.86 4.23 31.30
N GLN A 463 7.43 3.02 31.22
CA GLN A 463 6.75 1.80 31.65
C GLN A 463 6.88 1.63 33.18
N TRP A 464 5.76 1.42 33.87
CA TRP A 464 5.75 1.00 35.28
C TRP A 464 4.67 -0.05 35.53
N TRP A 465 4.92 -0.93 36.50
CA TRP A 465 4.03 -2.05 36.81
C TRP A 465 3.95 -2.32 38.32
N ASP A 466 2.89 -3.02 38.73
CA ASP A 466 2.76 -3.55 40.09
C ASP A 466 3.45 -4.91 40.20
N ASN A 467 4.49 -5.01 41.01
CA ASN A 467 5.24 -6.25 41.20
C ASN A 467 4.40 -7.38 41.81
N ALA A 468 3.37 -7.07 42.60
CA ALA A 468 2.52 -8.11 43.18
C ALA A 468 1.66 -8.80 42.10
N THR A 469 1.10 -8.01 41.18
CA THR A 469 0.34 -8.48 40.02
C THR A 469 1.26 -9.22 39.04
N TYR A 470 2.42 -8.65 38.73
CA TYR A 470 3.39 -9.25 37.84
C TYR A 470 3.93 -10.60 38.36
N ASP A 471 4.25 -10.69 39.65
CA ASP A 471 4.66 -11.95 40.28
C ASP A 471 3.54 -13.00 40.27
N MET A 472 2.28 -12.60 40.37
CA MET A 472 1.13 -13.50 40.29
C MET A 472 1.01 -14.11 38.89
N MET A 473 1.16 -13.30 37.84
CA MET A 473 1.19 -13.75 36.45
C MET A 473 2.38 -14.68 36.20
N ALA A 474 3.58 -14.31 36.64
CA ALA A 474 4.80 -15.11 36.52
C ALA A 474 4.66 -16.51 37.15
N ARG A 475 4.07 -16.57 38.35
CA ARG A 475 3.81 -17.83 39.07
C ARG A 475 2.80 -18.71 38.34
N ALA A 476 1.75 -18.11 37.78
CA ALA A 476 0.73 -18.85 37.04
C ALA A 476 1.30 -19.43 35.73
N TYR A 477 2.19 -18.71 35.05
CA TYR A 477 2.71 -19.09 33.74
C TYR A 477 3.93 -20.03 33.79
N GLN A 478 5.00 -19.65 34.50
CA GLN A 478 6.28 -20.39 34.54
C GLN A 478 6.61 -21.00 35.92
N GLY A 479 5.75 -20.82 36.93
CA GLY A 479 6.01 -21.32 38.28
C GLY A 479 7.19 -20.64 38.99
N GLN A 480 7.61 -19.46 38.51
CA GLN A 480 8.75 -18.72 39.07
C GLN A 480 8.46 -18.22 40.50
N PRO A 481 9.45 -18.20 41.42
CA PRO A 481 9.30 -17.56 42.72
C PRO A 481 8.99 -16.06 42.59
N ALA A 482 8.31 -15.49 43.60
CA ALA A 482 8.10 -14.03 43.63
C ALA A 482 9.43 -13.28 43.64
N GLY A 483 9.44 -12.14 42.96
CA GLY A 483 10.58 -11.24 42.84
C GLY A 483 11.56 -11.61 41.74
N VAL A 484 11.49 -12.79 41.13
CA VAL A 484 12.43 -13.17 40.06
C VAL A 484 12.14 -12.41 38.77
N MET A 485 10.90 -12.45 38.27
CA MET A 485 10.55 -11.78 37.01
C MET A 485 10.62 -10.26 37.15
N GLY A 486 10.15 -9.70 38.28
CA GLY A 486 10.31 -8.27 38.55
C GLY A 486 11.77 -7.84 38.61
N CYS A 487 12.66 -8.66 39.18
CA CYS A 487 14.10 -8.42 39.20
C CYS A 487 14.70 -8.43 37.78
N LEU A 488 14.32 -9.38 36.92
CA LEU A 488 14.79 -9.41 35.53
C LEU A 488 14.27 -8.23 34.70
N ALA A 489 13.01 -7.82 34.88
CA ALA A 489 12.44 -6.67 34.18
C ALA A 489 13.12 -5.33 34.57
N LEU A 490 13.73 -5.24 35.76
CA LEU A 490 14.54 -4.07 36.16
C LEU A 490 15.86 -3.94 35.40
N LEU A 491 16.27 -4.93 34.60
CA LEU A 491 17.51 -4.82 33.82
C LEU A 491 17.34 -3.79 32.68
N SER A 492 16.22 -3.84 31.96
CA SER A 492 15.90 -2.95 30.83
C SER A 492 15.10 -1.71 31.22
N ASN A 493 14.64 -1.62 32.48
CA ASN A 493 14.08 -0.41 33.10
C ASN A 493 14.64 -0.30 34.52
N PRO A 494 15.92 0.09 34.67
CA PRO A 494 16.54 0.30 35.97
C PRO A 494 15.71 1.30 36.79
N ASP A 495 15.76 1.21 38.12
CA ASP A 495 15.06 2.14 39.03
C ASP A 495 13.54 2.38 38.78
N MET A 496 12.87 1.46 38.08
CA MET A 496 11.44 1.52 37.80
C MET A 496 10.62 1.82 39.06
N SER A 497 9.78 2.85 38.93
CA SER A 497 8.81 3.28 39.94
C SER A 497 7.66 4.02 39.24
N GLU A 498 6.51 4.09 39.92
CA GLU A 498 5.36 4.90 39.45
C GLU A 498 5.74 6.37 39.30
N GLU A 499 6.54 6.92 40.22
CA GLU A 499 7.02 8.32 40.15
C GLU A 499 7.80 8.60 38.87
N LYS A 500 8.73 7.70 38.50
CA LYS A 500 9.47 7.78 37.24
C LYS A 500 8.56 7.60 36.03
N GLY A 501 7.72 6.57 36.03
CA GLY A 501 6.79 6.30 34.93
C GLY A 501 5.84 7.47 34.65
N MET A 502 5.31 8.09 35.69
CA MET A 502 4.50 9.30 35.59
C MET A 502 5.29 10.49 35.03
N ALA A 503 6.52 10.73 35.51
CA ALA A 503 7.33 11.85 35.01
C ALA A 503 7.63 11.72 33.50
N PHE A 504 7.88 10.51 33.01
CA PHE A 504 8.00 10.27 31.57
C PHE A 504 6.67 10.35 30.84
N THR A 505 5.56 9.99 31.48
CA THR A 505 4.22 10.20 30.91
C THR A 505 3.91 11.69 30.74
N ASP A 506 4.35 12.54 31.67
CA ASP A 506 4.28 14.00 31.54
C ASP A 506 5.05 14.48 30.30
N MET A 507 6.26 13.95 30.06
CA MET A 507 7.04 14.28 28.86
C MET A 507 6.37 13.81 27.56
N LEU A 508 5.82 12.58 27.54
CA LEU A 508 5.09 12.05 26.39
C LEU A 508 3.89 12.96 26.07
N GLU A 509 3.14 13.37 27.08
CA GLU A 509 2.00 14.27 26.92
C GLU A 509 2.43 15.66 26.41
N GLU A 510 3.45 16.26 27.02
CA GLU A 510 3.99 17.58 26.61
C GLU A 510 4.47 17.57 25.16
N PHE A 511 5.02 16.43 24.70
CA PHE A 511 5.44 16.25 23.32
C PHE A 511 4.27 15.96 22.37
N PHE A 512 3.45 14.95 22.63
CA PHE A 512 2.45 14.49 21.67
C PHE A 512 1.21 15.36 21.61
N THR A 513 0.74 15.92 22.73
CA THR A 513 -0.51 16.71 22.77
C THR A 513 -0.54 17.83 21.72
N PRO A 514 0.45 18.74 21.62
CA PRO A 514 0.43 19.80 20.61
C PRO A 514 0.54 19.26 19.17
N ARG A 515 1.12 18.07 18.97
CA ARG A 515 1.28 17.45 17.64
C ARG A 515 -0.02 16.77 17.20
N ILE A 516 -0.67 16.06 18.11
CA ILE A 516 -2.01 15.51 17.91
C ILE A 516 -3.00 16.64 17.60
N ASP A 517 -2.99 17.71 18.37
CA ASP A 517 -3.85 18.86 18.10
C ASP A 517 -3.56 19.48 16.72
N ALA A 518 -2.28 19.67 16.36
CA ALA A 518 -1.90 20.24 15.07
C ALA A 518 -2.34 19.37 13.88
N ALA A 519 -2.09 18.06 13.92
CA ALA A 519 -2.46 17.14 12.84
C ALA A 519 -3.99 17.00 12.71
N LEU A 520 -4.71 16.83 13.82
CA LEU A 520 -6.16 16.67 13.81
C LEU A 520 -6.94 17.98 13.58
N SER A 521 -6.26 19.14 13.61
CA SER A 521 -6.84 20.43 13.24
C SER A 521 -6.70 20.76 11.75
N MET A 522 -6.08 19.87 10.96
CA MET A 522 -6.03 20.03 9.53
C MET A 522 -7.43 19.76 8.93
N ASP A 523 -8.02 20.79 8.33
CA ASP A 523 -9.35 20.72 7.71
C ASP A 523 -9.44 19.73 6.54
N ASN A 524 -8.33 19.18 6.07
CA ASN A 524 -8.29 18.11 5.09
C ASN A 524 -6.97 17.33 5.28
N LEU A 525 -7.03 16.09 5.76
CA LEU A 525 -6.40 15.08 4.92
C LEU A 525 -7.34 14.97 3.72
N PRO A 526 -6.84 14.90 2.48
CA PRO A 526 -7.72 14.61 1.39
C PRO A 526 -8.44 13.30 1.76
N GLU A 527 -9.78 13.32 1.81
CA GLU A 527 -10.52 12.12 1.44
C GLU A 527 -9.83 11.63 0.16
N ASP A 528 -9.45 10.35 0.12
CA ASP A 528 -8.88 9.74 -1.07
C ASP A 528 -9.93 9.81 -2.18
N ASN A 529 -9.99 10.96 -2.83
CA ASN A 529 -10.81 11.25 -3.98
C ASN A 529 -10.13 10.72 -5.24
N GLY A 530 -9.13 9.85 -5.10
CA GLY A 530 -8.25 9.40 -6.16
C GLY A 530 -7.52 10.54 -6.87
N PRO A 531 -6.95 10.27 -8.05
CA PRO A 531 -6.22 11.26 -8.83
C PRO A 531 -7.16 12.35 -9.38
N ASP A 532 -6.69 13.60 -9.44
CA ASP A 532 -7.41 14.72 -10.04
C ASP A 532 -7.28 14.77 -11.59
N HIS A 533 -6.42 13.90 -12.16
CA HIS A 533 -6.22 13.74 -13.59
C HIS A 533 -5.65 12.37 -13.96
N GLN A 534 -5.87 11.97 -15.22
CA GLN A 534 -5.27 10.80 -15.84
C GLN A 534 -4.46 11.20 -17.07
N VAL A 535 -3.28 10.61 -17.25
CA VAL A 535 -2.49 10.75 -18.47
C VAL A 535 -2.68 9.52 -19.34
N LEU A 536 -3.07 9.73 -20.59
CA LEU A 536 -3.31 8.69 -21.59
C LEU A 536 -2.24 8.78 -22.67
N ASP A 537 -1.40 7.76 -22.78
CA ASP A 537 -0.37 7.69 -23.81
C ASP A 537 -0.89 6.93 -25.04
N LEU A 538 -1.04 7.66 -26.14
CA LEU A 538 -1.59 7.17 -27.39
C LEU A 538 -0.45 7.01 -28.42
N PRO A 539 -0.13 5.78 -28.87
CA PRO A 539 0.90 5.57 -29.87
C PRO A 539 0.44 6.05 -31.25
N ALA A 540 1.42 6.31 -32.14
CA ALA A 540 1.15 6.59 -33.55
C ALA A 540 0.48 5.38 -34.22
N GLY A 541 -0.50 5.63 -35.07
CA GLY A 541 -1.32 4.58 -35.68
C GLY A 541 -2.55 4.24 -34.84
N TRP A 542 -3.07 3.02 -34.97
CA TRP A 542 -4.26 2.56 -34.26
C TRP A 542 -3.96 2.10 -32.84
N SER A 543 -4.77 2.55 -31.89
CA SER A 543 -4.77 2.10 -30.49
C SER A 543 -6.19 2.06 -29.92
N MET A 544 -6.30 1.63 -28.65
CA MET A 544 -7.54 1.72 -27.88
C MET A 544 -7.24 2.39 -26.54
N PHE A 545 -8.13 3.27 -26.11
CA PHE A 545 -8.00 4.01 -24.86
C PHE A 545 -9.29 3.97 -24.06
N SER A 546 -9.17 4.26 -22.78
CA SER A 546 -10.30 4.51 -21.88
C SER A 546 -9.90 5.52 -20.81
N THR A 547 -10.85 5.96 -19.99
CA THR A 547 -10.53 6.81 -18.84
C THR A 547 -11.39 6.46 -17.63
N TYR A 548 -10.78 6.57 -16.45
CA TYR A 548 -11.47 6.52 -15.15
C TYR A 548 -11.85 7.91 -14.64
N MET A 549 -11.61 8.97 -15.43
CA MET A 549 -11.92 10.34 -15.06
C MET A 549 -13.29 10.75 -15.63
N LEU A 550 -14.11 11.37 -14.80
CA LEU A 550 -15.30 12.11 -15.22
C LEU A 550 -14.95 13.59 -15.37
N ALA A 551 -14.71 14.03 -16.60
CA ALA A 551 -14.43 15.44 -16.90
C ALA A 551 -15.71 16.29 -16.93
N ASP A 552 -15.56 17.61 -16.81
CA ASP A 552 -16.66 18.59 -16.91
C ASP A 552 -17.46 18.48 -18.22
N ASP A 553 -16.78 18.11 -19.31
CA ASP A 553 -17.35 17.91 -20.63
C ASP A 553 -16.83 16.59 -21.21
N MET A 554 -17.68 15.57 -21.21
CA MET A 554 -17.36 14.23 -21.69
C MET A 554 -17.52 14.09 -23.21
N ALA A 555 -17.86 15.14 -23.95
CA ALA A 555 -17.93 15.06 -25.41
C ALA A 555 -16.56 14.67 -26.00
N LEU A 556 -16.53 13.68 -26.89
CA LEU A 556 -15.28 13.13 -27.45
C LEU A 556 -14.43 14.20 -28.16
N ASP A 557 -15.07 15.18 -28.81
CA ASP A 557 -14.41 16.33 -29.41
C ASP A 557 -13.85 17.32 -28.39
N ALA A 558 -14.45 17.44 -27.21
CA ALA A 558 -13.93 18.22 -26.10
C ALA A 558 -12.72 17.53 -25.45
N ILE A 559 -12.83 16.24 -25.15
CA ILE A 559 -11.76 15.43 -24.53
C ILE A 559 -10.53 15.34 -25.44
N LEU A 560 -10.70 15.07 -26.74
CA LEU A 560 -9.58 14.95 -27.68
C LEU A 560 -9.03 16.30 -28.16
N LYS A 561 -9.65 17.42 -27.77
CA LYS A 561 -9.25 18.77 -28.19
C LYS A 561 -7.76 19.09 -27.98
N PRO A 562 -7.09 18.69 -26.86
CA PRO A 562 -5.68 18.99 -26.65
C PRO A 562 -4.75 18.36 -27.69
N ILE A 563 -5.16 17.23 -28.28
CA ILE A 563 -4.38 16.46 -29.26
C ILE A 563 -5.02 16.47 -30.66
N LEU A 564 -5.99 17.36 -30.90
CA LEU A 564 -6.84 17.34 -32.10
C LEU A 564 -6.05 17.33 -33.42
N SER A 565 -4.89 18.01 -33.47
CA SER A 565 -4.03 18.04 -34.67
C SER A 565 -3.50 16.67 -35.07
N ASN A 566 -3.45 15.73 -34.12
CA ASN A 566 -2.89 14.40 -34.31
C ASN A 566 -3.96 13.33 -34.45
N VAL A 567 -5.25 13.63 -34.20
CA VAL A 567 -6.34 12.66 -34.29
C VAL A 567 -6.82 12.54 -35.73
N ILE A 568 -6.80 11.32 -36.27
CA ILE A 568 -7.32 11.00 -37.61
C ILE A 568 -8.79 10.58 -37.51
N ILE A 569 -9.07 9.61 -36.64
CA ILE A 569 -10.42 9.06 -36.41
C ILE A 569 -10.47 8.44 -35.01
N ALA A 570 -11.62 8.52 -34.35
CA ALA A 570 -11.94 7.72 -33.16
C ALA A 570 -13.31 7.03 -33.32
N LYS A 571 -13.51 5.86 -32.71
CA LYS A 571 -14.73 5.06 -32.85
C LYS A 571 -15.14 4.40 -31.52
N ASP A 572 -16.45 4.21 -31.34
CA ASP A 572 -17.00 3.34 -30.31
C ASP A 572 -17.09 1.88 -30.79
N TYR A 573 -17.59 0.99 -29.94
CA TYR A 573 -17.76 -0.44 -30.25
C TYR A 573 -18.87 -0.74 -31.28
N LEU A 574 -19.79 0.21 -31.52
CA LEU A 574 -20.86 0.10 -32.52
C LEU A 574 -20.41 0.60 -33.91
N GLY A 575 -19.23 1.19 -34.00
CA GLY A 575 -18.67 1.78 -35.22
C GLY A 575 -19.09 3.22 -35.47
N SER A 576 -19.74 3.89 -34.51
CA SER A 576 -19.95 5.34 -34.58
C SER A 576 -18.59 6.03 -34.58
N ALA A 577 -18.41 7.03 -35.43
CA ALA A 577 -17.09 7.63 -35.66
C ALA A 577 -17.06 9.12 -35.30
N TYR A 578 -15.93 9.54 -34.73
CA TYR A 578 -15.49 10.92 -34.65
C TYR A 578 -14.43 11.18 -35.72
N LEU A 579 -14.70 12.18 -36.55
CA LEU A 579 -13.92 12.57 -37.71
C LEU A 579 -13.60 14.07 -37.62
N PRO A 580 -12.48 14.44 -36.98
CA PRO A 580 -12.08 15.84 -36.77
C PRO A 580 -12.05 16.68 -38.05
N GLU A 581 -11.49 16.13 -39.13
CA GLU A 581 -11.35 16.83 -40.42
C GLU A 581 -12.70 17.27 -41.01
N PHE A 582 -13.75 16.48 -40.75
CA PHE A 582 -15.11 16.75 -41.22
C PHE A 582 -15.98 17.44 -40.17
N ASN A 583 -15.41 17.78 -39.00
CA ASN A 583 -16.13 18.34 -37.86
C ASN A 583 -17.38 17.51 -37.51
N PHE A 584 -17.23 16.19 -37.49
CA PHE A 584 -18.31 15.24 -37.26
C PHE A 584 -18.04 14.39 -36.02
N ASN A 585 -18.85 14.55 -34.97
CA ASN A 585 -18.83 13.70 -33.78
C ASN A 585 -20.09 12.83 -33.76
N GLY A 586 -19.97 11.60 -34.29
CA GLY A 586 -21.01 10.59 -34.24
C GLY A 586 -20.98 9.71 -32.99
N VAL A 587 -19.89 9.73 -32.22
CA VAL A 587 -19.75 8.97 -30.96
C VAL A 587 -20.51 9.68 -29.83
N GLY A 588 -20.46 11.01 -29.80
CA GLY A 588 -21.06 11.82 -28.74
C GLY A 588 -20.15 11.93 -27.53
N GLU A 589 -20.64 11.52 -26.36
CA GLU A 589 -19.95 11.58 -25.08
C GLU A 589 -19.23 10.26 -24.77
N LEU A 590 -18.04 10.35 -24.15
CA LEU A 590 -17.42 9.18 -23.54
C LEU A 590 -18.24 8.75 -22.32
N THR A 591 -18.31 7.44 -22.11
CA THR A 591 -18.89 6.82 -20.92
C THR A 591 -17.76 6.18 -20.14
N VAL A 592 -17.65 6.51 -18.86
CA VAL A 592 -16.68 5.89 -17.96
C VAL A 592 -16.89 4.37 -17.96
N GLY A 593 -15.79 3.61 -18.00
CA GLY A 593 -15.80 2.15 -18.08
C GLY A 593 -15.91 1.58 -19.49
N TRP A 594 -16.14 2.41 -20.51
CA TRP A 594 -16.10 2.01 -21.92
C TRP A 594 -14.77 2.35 -22.58
N GLY A 595 -14.38 1.52 -23.53
CA GLY A 595 -13.18 1.71 -24.35
C GLY A 595 -13.53 2.30 -25.71
N TYR A 596 -12.54 2.98 -26.30
CA TYR A 596 -12.67 3.65 -27.60
C TYR A 596 -11.44 3.37 -28.46
N GLN A 597 -11.67 3.09 -29.74
CA GLN A 597 -10.59 2.93 -30.70
C GLN A 597 -10.20 4.29 -31.27
N ILE A 598 -8.91 4.57 -31.42
CA ILE A 598 -8.40 5.83 -31.98
C ILE A 598 -7.25 5.59 -32.93
N LYS A 599 -7.14 6.41 -33.97
CA LYS A 599 -5.97 6.49 -34.84
C LYS A 599 -5.33 7.87 -34.71
N THR A 600 -4.04 7.90 -34.36
CA THR A 600 -3.26 9.13 -34.31
C THR A 600 -2.18 9.16 -35.39
N ALA A 601 -1.82 10.36 -35.88
CA ALA A 601 -0.76 10.55 -36.86
C ALA A 601 0.64 10.40 -36.24
N GLU A 602 0.79 10.83 -34.98
CA GLU A 602 2.03 10.74 -34.19
C GLU A 602 1.68 10.40 -32.74
N ALA A 603 2.62 9.78 -32.03
CA ALA A 603 2.43 9.45 -30.63
C ALA A 603 2.14 10.72 -29.82
N SER A 604 1.09 10.67 -29.01
CA SER A 604 0.52 11.83 -28.32
C SER A 604 0.16 11.44 -26.89
N SER A 605 0.38 12.35 -25.94
CA SER A 605 -0.06 12.18 -24.56
C SER A 605 -1.24 13.12 -24.31
N LEU A 606 -2.33 12.59 -23.75
CA LEU A 606 -3.57 13.29 -23.48
C LEU A 606 -3.83 13.29 -21.96
N THR A 607 -3.93 14.46 -21.36
CA THR A 607 -4.33 14.60 -19.96
C THR A 607 -5.84 14.84 -19.86
N VAL A 608 -6.54 13.96 -19.14
CA VAL A 608 -7.96 14.11 -18.81
C VAL A 608 -8.06 14.54 -17.35
N THR A 609 -8.59 15.73 -17.09
CA THR A 609 -8.80 16.27 -15.73
C THR A 609 -10.27 16.14 -15.35
N GLY A 610 -10.58 15.79 -14.11
CA GLY A 610 -11.96 15.64 -13.68
C GLY A 610 -12.09 15.02 -12.29
N THR A 611 -13.28 14.51 -11.98
CA THR A 611 -13.52 13.70 -10.78
C THR A 611 -13.09 12.26 -11.05
N TYR A 612 -12.35 11.66 -10.12
CA TYR A 612 -12.01 10.24 -10.19
C TYR A 612 -13.26 9.36 -9.99
N MET A 613 -13.40 8.33 -10.82
CA MET A 613 -14.49 7.37 -10.69
C MET A 613 -13.95 6.04 -10.18
N THR A 614 -14.37 5.65 -8.97
CA THR A 614 -13.89 4.44 -8.30
C THR A 614 -14.33 3.17 -9.05
N PRO A 615 -13.44 2.18 -9.25
CA PRO A 615 -13.70 1.01 -10.07
C PRO A 615 -14.88 0.14 -9.58
N GLU A 616 -15.03 -0.01 -8.26
CA GLU A 616 -16.05 -0.83 -7.61
C GLU A 616 -17.47 -0.22 -7.71
N GLU A 617 -17.58 1.11 -7.86
CA GLU A 617 -18.86 1.79 -8.03
C GLU A 617 -19.26 1.94 -9.52
N ASN A 618 -18.33 1.64 -10.44
CA ASN A 618 -18.48 1.89 -11.87
C ASN A 618 -18.40 0.59 -12.71
N SER A 619 -19.25 -0.38 -12.36
CA SER A 619 -19.41 -1.62 -13.13
C SER A 619 -19.86 -1.38 -14.59
N VAL A 620 -19.43 -2.25 -15.50
CA VAL A 620 -19.67 -2.11 -16.95
C VAL A 620 -20.71 -3.12 -17.43
N ALA A 621 -21.84 -2.63 -17.92
CA ALA A 621 -22.88 -3.47 -18.49
C ALA A 621 -22.51 -3.93 -19.92
N LEU A 622 -22.41 -5.24 -20.11
CA LEU A 622 -22.05 -5.87 -21.38
C LEU A 622 -23.28 -6.39 -22.11
N ALA A 623 -23.33 -6.16 -23.42
CA ALA A 623 -24.32 -6.78 -24.31
C ALA A 623 -23.80 -8.13 -24.82
N ALA A 624 -24.71 -9.02 -25.23
CA ALA A 624 -24.32 -10.24 -25.95
C ALA A 624 -23.62 -9.88 -27.27
N GLY A 625 -22.49 -10.52 -27.56
CA GLY A 625 -21.65 -10.20 -28.70
C GLY A 625 -20.45 -9.32 -28.34
N TRP A 626 -20.02 -8.47 -29.27
CA TRP A 626 -18.83 -7.64 -29.12
C TRP A 626 -19.10 -6.37 -28.31
N ASN A 627 -18.21 -6.07 -27.37
CA ASN A 627 -18.16 -4.88 -26.52
C ASN A 627 -16.75 -4.30 -26.55
N MET A 628 -16.60 -3.04 -26.13
CA MET A 628 -15.29 -2.42 -25.90
C MET A 628 -15.28 -1.78 -24.52
N ILE A 629 -14.49 -2.34 -23.60
CA ILE A 629 -14.43 -1.91 -22.21
C ILE A 629 -13.19 -1.04 -21.98
N GLY A 630 -13.27 -0.20 -20.95
CA GLY A 630 -12.12 0.45 -20.35
C GLY A 630 -11.61 -0.32 -19.13
N TYR A 631 -10.42 0.05 -18.68
CA TYR A 631 -9.84 -0.45 -17.43
C TYR A 631 -9.81 0.69 -16.41
N LEU A 632 -10.53 0.51 -15.29
CA LEU A 632 -10.84 1.59 -14.35
C LEU A 632 -9.91 1.69 -13.14
N ARG A 633 -9.04 0.71 -12.95
CA ARG A 633 -8.09 0.74 -11.84
C ARG A 633 -6.86 1.59 -12.16
N MET A 634 -6.19 2.00 -11.09
CA MET A 634 -4.98 2.82 -11.16
C MET A 634 -3.70 2.02 -11.41
N GLU A 635 -3.71 0.72 -11.12
CA GLU A 635 -2.59 -0.20 -11.33
C GLU A 635 -2.97 -1.31 -12.29
N ALA A 636 -2.00 -1.84 -13.04
CA ALA A 636 -2.23 -2.96 -13.95
C ALA A 636 -2.64 -4.23 -13.20
N ALA A 637 -3.48 -5.07 -13.82
CA ALA A 637 -3.82 -6.38 -13.25
C ALA A 637 -4.01 -7.46 -14.31
N PRO A 638 -3.74 -8.74 -13.98
CA PRO A 638 -3.86 -9.84 -14.93
C PRO A 638 -5.25 -9.95 -15.57
N ALA A 639 -5.29 -10.05 -16.90
CA ALA A 639 -6.55 -10.09 -17.64
C ALA A 639 -7.42 -11.31 -17.28
N ASP A 640 -6.81 -12.45 -16.95
CA ASP A 640 -7.52 -13.64 -16.47
C ASP A 640 -8.18 -13.40 -15.11
N ALA A 641 -7.51 -12.70 -14.20
CA ALA A 641 -8.03 -12.38 -12.88
C ALA A 641 -9.15 -11.32 -12.94
N VAL A 642 -8.98 -10.27 -13.75
CA VAL A 642 -10.00 -9.22 -13.92
C VAL A 642 -11.27 -9.77 -14.57
N LEU A 643 -11.12 -10.68 -15.53
CA LEU A 643 -12.24 -11.25 -16.29
C LEU A 643 -12.75 -12.58 -15.72
N ALA A 644 -12.28 -12.99 -14.53
CA ALA A 644 -12.58 -14.28 -13.92
C ALA A 644 -14.09 -14.50 -13.74
N GLU A 645 -14.85 -13.49 -13.28
CA GLU A 645 -16.29 -13.63 -13.08
C GLU A 645 -17.04 -13.98 -14.38
N LEU A 646 -16.64 -13.37 -15.51
CA LEU A 646 -17.23 -13.66 -16.82
C LEU A 646 -16.79 -15.03 -17.35
N ASN A 647 -15.56 -15.44 -17.04
CA ASN A 647 -15.02 -16.74 -17.43
C ASN A 647 -15.67 -17.89 -16.65
N ASP A 648 -15.76 -17.77 -15.33
CA ASP A 648 -16.35 -18.78 -14.44
C ASP A 648 -17.84 -18.99 -14.73
N ALA A 649 -18.53 -17.93 -15.19
CA ALA A 649 -19.90 -17.99 -15.69
C ALA A 649 -20.01 -18.63 -17.08
N GLY A 650 -18.91 -18.96 -17.76
CA GLY A 650 -18.88 -19.45 -19.14
C GLY A 650 -19.35 -18.41 -20.17
N ASN A 651 -19.33 -17.12 -19.82
CA ASN A 651 -19.88 -16.06 -20.65
C ASN A 651 -18.83 -15.38 -21.54
N LEU A 652 -17.54 -15.43 -21.18
CA LEU A 652 -16.46 -14.84 -21.97
C LEU A 652 -15.98 -15.78 -23.09
N VAL A 653 -15.99 -15.30 -24.33
CA VAL A 653 -15.45 -16.03 -25.50
C VAL A 653 -14.00 -15.65 -25.76
N ILE A 654 -13.72 -14.34 -25.83
CA ILE A 654 -12.39 -13.79 -26.12
C ILE A 654 -12.32 -12.35 -25.60
N ALA A 655 -11.15 -11.95 -25.10
CA ALA A 655 -10.77 -10.55 -24.93
C ALA A 655 -9.54 -10.24 -25.80
N LYS A 656 -9.41 -9.01 -26.32
CA LYS A 656 -8.26 -8.58 -27.13
C LYS A 656 -7.82 -7.16 -26.80
N ASN A 657 -6.51 -6.91 -26.81
CA ASN A 657 -5.97 -5.55 -26.79
C ASN A 657 -5.84 -4.98 -28.23
N TYR A 658 -5.37 -3.73 -28.34
CA TYR A 658 -5.26 -3.05 -29.64
C TYR A 658 -4.16 -3.62 -30.56
N LEU A 659 -3.22 -4.39 -30.02
CA LEU A 659 -2.20 -5.12 -30.79
C LEU A 659 -2.73 -6.48 -31.29
N GLY A 660 -3.98 -6.81 -30.98
CA GLY A 660 -4.60 -8.08 -31.34
C GLY A 660 -4.15 -9.24 -30.45
N SER A 661 -3.38 -9.01 -29.38
CA SER A 661 -3.12 -10.05 -28.39
C SER A 661 -4.44 -10.48 -27.75
N ALA A 662 -4.66 -11.79 -27.64
CA ALA A 662 -5.93 -12.35 -27.20
C ALA A 662 -5.82 -13.08 -25.86
N PHE A 663 -6.88 -12.98 -25.05
CA PHE A 663 -7.15 -13.88 -23.95
C PHE A 663 -8.32 -14.78 -24.35
N LEU A 664 -8.09 -16.10 -24.35
CA LEU A 664 -9.02 -17.14 -24.77
C LEU A 664 -9.17 -18.15 -23.63
N PRO A 665 -10.20 -18.01 -22.78
CA PRO A 665 -10.31 -18.82 -21.58
C PRO A 665 -10.50 -20.31 -21.85
N GLU A 666 -11.23 -20.66 -22.92
CA GLU A 666 -11.45 -22.05 -23.34
C GLU A 666 -10.16 -22.85 -23.53
N PHE A 667 -9.10 -22.17 -23.98
CA PHE A 667 -7.81 -22.80 -24.26
C PHE A 667 -6.75 -22.51 -23.19
N ASN A 668 -7.13 -21.87 -22.09
CA ASN A 668 -6.21 -21.38 -21.07
C ASN A 668 -5.06 -20.53 -21.68
N PHE A 669 -5.38 -19.72 -22.69
CA PHE A 669 -4.42 -18.93 -23.46
C PHE A 669 -4.51 -17.46 -23.05
N ASN A 670 -3.41 -16.88 -22.56
CA ASN A 670 -3.33 -15.46 -22.25
C ASN A 670 -2.16 -14.81 -23.01
N GLY A 671 -2.46 -14.12 -24.11
CA GLY A 671 -1.49 -13.28 -24.84
C GLY A 671 -1.52 -11.81 -24.45
N ILE A 672 -2.51 -11.37 -23.66
CA ILE A 672 -2.64 -9.97 -23.21
C ILE A 672 -1.66 -9.69 -22.07
N GLY A 673 -1.57 -10.60 -21.10
CA GLY A 673 -0.92 -10.34 -19.83
C GLY A 673 -1.85 -9.53 -18.94
N ASP A 674 -1.46 -8.28 -18.67
CA ASP A 674 -2.19 -7.39 -17.78
C ASP A 674 -3.11 -6.44 -18.55
N LEU A 675 -4.22 -6.07 -17.92
CA LEU A 675 -5.02 -4.91 -18.30
C LEU A 675 -4.41 -3.67 -17.66
N GLU A 676 -4.24 -2.62 -18.46
CA GLU A 676 -3.44 -1.43 -18.15
C GLU A 676 -4.34 -0.19 -18.01
N PRO A 677 -4.11 0.67 -17.00
CA PRO A 677 -4.80 1.95 -16.86
C PRO A 677 -4.74 2.79 -18.13
N GLY A 678 -5.89 3.32 -18.53
CA GLY A 678 -6.00 4.18 -19.71
C GLY A 678 -6.09 3.43 -21.05
N GLN A 679 -5.99 2.10 -21.07
CA GLN A 679 -6.21 1.30 -22.28
C GLN A 679 -7.65 0.82 -22.42
N GLY A 680 -8.06 0.53 -23.65
CA GLY A 680 -9.33 -0.13 -23.97
C GLY A 680 -9.13 -1.56 -24.46
N TYR A 681 -10.12 -2.42 -24.23
CA TYR A 681 -10.09 -3.84 -24.59
C TYR A 681 -11.39 -4.26 -25.29
N GLN A 682 -11.28 -5.10 -26.31
CA GLN A 682 -12.43 -5.62 -27.05
C GLN A 682 -12.80 -7.00 -26.52
N LEU A 683 -14.05 -7.19 -26.07
CA LEU A 683 -14.52 -8.44 -25.47
C LEU A 683 -15.72 -8.98 -26.24
N LYS A 684 -15.79 -10.31 -26.39
CA LYS A 684 -16.97 -11.00 -26.91
C LYS A 684 -17.59 -11.85 -25.82
N THR A 685 -18.88 -11.64 -25.54
CA THR A 685 -19.65 -12.46 -24.60
C THR A 685 -20.76 -13.24 -25.31
N ASN A 686 -21.15 -14.39 -24.72
CA ASN A 686 -22.25 -15.22 -25.22
C ASN A 686 -23.61 -14.59 -24.94
N GLU A 687 -23.77 -14.01 -23.75
CA GLU A 687 -24.98 -13.36 -23.26
C GLU A 687 -24.66 -11.99 -22.67
N ALA A 688 -25.70 -11.19 -22.40
CA ALA A 688 -25.54 -9.94 -21.66
C ALA A 688 -25.05 -10.23 -20.24
N GLY A 689 -24.20 -9.36 -19.69
CA GLY A 689 -23.60 -9.55 -18.37
C GLY A 689 -23.10 -8.24 -17.79
N THR A 690 -22.40 -8.31 -16.67
CA THR A 690 -21.77 -7.16 -16.02
C THR A 690 -20.33 -7.52 -15.71
N LEU A 691 -19.41 -6.61 -16.02
CA LEU A 691 -18.04 -6.67 -15.55
C LEU A 691 -17.90 -5.80 -14.30
N ASN A 692 -17.47 -6.41 -13.20
CA ASN A 692 -17.17 -5.71 -11.96
C ASN A 692 -15.65 -5.59 -11.81
N PHE A 693 -15.21 -4.46 -11.26
CA PHE A 693 -13.82 -4.27 -10.88
C PHE A 693 -13.68 -4.36 -9.37
N LEU A 694 -12.54 -4.89 -8.91
CA LEU A 694 -12.14 -4.72 -7.52
C LEU A 694 -11.78 -3.26 -7.27
N SER A 695 -12.05 -2.79 -6.05
CA SER A 695 -11.54 -1.51 -5.55
C SER A 695 -10.02 -1.42 -5.71
N ASN A 696 -9.48 -0.20 -5.83
CA ASN A 696 -8.03 -0.02 -5.85
C ASN A 696 -7.35 -0.52 -4.58
N ASP A 697 -8.08 -0.55 -3.46
CA ASP A 697 -7.61 -1.04 -2.15
C ASP A 697 -7.55 -2.58 -2.07
N ASN A 698 -7.96 -3.29 -3.12
CA ASN A 698 -7.96 -4.75 -3.17
C ASN A 698 -7.11 -5.24 -4.34
N SER A 699 -6.13 -6.11 -4.13
CA SER A 699 -5.45 -6.75 -5.26
C SER A 699 -6.30 -7.81 -5.96
N TYR A 700 -6.12 -7.89 -7.27
CA TYR A 700 -6.43 -9.12 -8.00
C TYR A 700 -5.43 -10.21 -7.59
N ARG A 701 -5.89 -11.46 -7.50
CA ARG A 701 -5.00 -12.60 -7.23
C ARG A 701 -3.93 -12.69 -8.31
N LEU A 702 -2.77 -13.26 -7.99
CA LEU A 702 -1.74 -13.60 -8.98
C LEU A 702 -2.37 -14.42 -10.12
N SER A 703 -1.98 -14.10 -11.36
CA SER A 703 -2.43 -14.80 -12.56
C SER A 703 -2.28 -16.31 -12.38
N ALA A 704 -3.34 -17.06 -12.67
CA ALA A 704 -3.28 -18.51 -12.70
C ALA A 704 -2.74 -19.04 -14.04
N ILE A 705 -2.57 -18.14 -15.02
CA ILE A 705 -2.25 -18.45 -16.40
C ILE A 705 -0.94 -17.75 -16.81
N GLU A 706 0.00 -18.50 -17.37
CA GLU A 706 1.23 -17.92 -17.91
C GLU A 706 0.94 -17.04 -19.13
N VAL A 707 1.63 -15.90 -19.20
CA VAL A 707 1.51 -14.98 -20.34
C VAL A 707 2.33 -15.50 -21.52
N ILE A 708 1.68 -15.70 -22.66
CA ILE A 708 2.31 -16.15 -23.89
C ILE A 708 2.83 -14.94 -24.66
N GLN A 709 4.15 -14.77 -24.64
CA GLN A 709 4.84 -13.73 -25.39
C GLN A 709 5.02 -14.14 -26.85
N ASN A 710 4.50 -13.33 -27.77
CA ASN A 710 4.61 -13.57 -29.22
C ASN A 710 5.96 -13.07 -29.78
N ASP A 711 7.06 -13.55 -29.21
CA ASP A 711 8.43 -13.12 -29.52
C ASP A 711 8.96 -13.74 -30.82
N LEU A 712 8.56 -13.17 -31.94
CA LEU A 712 9.00 -13.59 -33.27
C LEU A 712 10.48 -13.27 -33.52
N ARG A 713 11.20 -14.22 -34.13
CA ARG A 713 12.62 -14.13 -34.50
C ARG A 713 12.85 -14.22 -36.01
N HIS A 714 11.92 -14.78 -36.77
CA HIS A 714 12.03 -14.94 -38.22
C HIS A 714 11.06 -14.05 -39.00
N PHE A 715 9.77 -14.12 -38.70
CA PHE A 715 8.78 -13.21 -39.27
C PHE A 715 8.72 -11.91 -38.48
N GLU A 716 8.33 -10.83 -39.16
CA GLU A 716 8.02 -9.57 -38.49
C GLU A 716 6.64 -9.67 -37.81
N LEU A 717 6.36 -8.77 -36.86
CA LEU A 717 5.00 -8.62 -36.35
C LEU A 717 4.15 -7.93 -37.43
N ALA A 718 2.99 -8.50 -37.76
CA ALA A 718 2.09 -7.87 -38.72
C ALA A 718 1.65 -6.49 -38.24
N THR A 719 1.54 -5.53 -39.17
CA THR A 719 1.22 -4.14 -38.85
C THR A 719 -0.24 -4.01 -38.41
N ASN A 720 -0.47 -3.30 -37.30
CA ASN A 720 -1.80 -2.98 -36.81
C ASN A 720 -2.52 -1.99 -37.76
N THR A 721 -3.59 -2.45 -38.40
CA THR A 721 -4.44 -1.67 -39.31
C THR A 721 -5.79 -1.27 -38.70
N GLY A 722 -5.97 -1.48 -37.39
CA GLY A 722 -7.18 -1.11 -36.64
C GLY A 722 -8.33 -2.12 -36.74
N SER A 723 -8.22 -3.17 -37.55
CA SER A 723 -9.24 -4.23 -37.63
C SER A 723 -8.57 -5.57 -37.85
N ASN A 724 -8.91 -6.55 -37.01
CA ASN A 724 -8.33 -7.89 -37.09
C ASN A 724 -9.41 -8.97 -36.98
N MET A 725 -9.01 -10.18 -37.33
CA MET A 725 -9.67 -11.42 -36.92
C MET A 725 -8.66 -12.28 -36.18
N THR A 726 -9.16 -13.22 -35.39
CA THR A 726 -8.34 -14.16 -34.63
C THR A 726 -8.48 -15.54 -35.23
N ILE A 727 -7.37 -16.18 -35.58
CA ILE A 727 -7.33 -17.59 -36.00
C ILE A 727 -6.64 -18.40 -34.92
N THR A 728 -7.30 -19.44 -34.44
CA THR A 728 -6.70 -20.45 -33.56
C THR A 728 -6.29 -21.69 -34.34
N VAL A 729 -5.13 -22.24 -34.03
CA VAL A 729 -4.62 -23.50 -34.57
C VAL A 729 -4.33 -24.43 -33.41
N LEU A 730 -5.10 -25.52 -33.31
CA LEU A 730 -4.93 -26.49 -32.23
C LEU A 730 -3.67 -27.35 -32.46
N ALA A 731 -3.05 -27.83 -31.37
CA ALA A 731 -1.87 -28.70 -31.45
C ALA A 731 -2.15 -30.02 -32.19
N ASP A 732 -3.38 -30.53 -32.12
CA ASP A 732 -3.82 -31.76 -32.81
C ASP A 732 -4.24 -31.51 -34.28
N ALA A 733 -4.32 -30.25 -34.73
CA ALA A 733 -4.59 -29.92 -36.12
C ALA A 733 -3.41 -30.28 -37.04
N TRP A 734 -2.23 -30.52 -36.50
CA TRP A 734 -1.02 -30.79 -37.26
C TRP A 734 -0.85 -32.28 -37.54
N GLU A 735 -0.69 -32.67 -38.81
CA GLU A 735 -0.29 -34.04 -39.16
C GLU A 735 1.12 -34.36 -38.64
N THR A 736 2.01 -33.36 -38.66
CA THR A 736 3.34 -33.40 -38.03
C THR A 736 3.51 -32.12 -37.22
N SER A 737 3.49 -32.25 -35.89
CA SER A 737 3.52 -31.11 -34.97
C SER A 737 4.81 -30.28 -35.12
N PRO A 738 4.70 -28.95 -35.24
CA PRO A 738 5.83 -28.05 -35.09
C PRO A 738 6.43 -28.13 -33.68
N THR A 739 7.61 -27.53 -33.51
CA THR A 739 8.22 -27.41 -32.18
C THR A 739 7.97 -26.03 -31.59
N ILE A 740 7.81 -25.92 -30.26
CA ILE A 740 7.68 -24.63 -29.56
C ILE A 740 8.81 -23.68 -29.99
N GLY A 741 8.43 -22.49 -30.44
CA GLY A 741 9.35 -21.50 -31.01
C GLY A 741 9.56 -21.56 -32.51
N ASP A 742 8.90 -22.48 -33.23
CA ASP A 742 8.60 -22.32 -34.65
C ASP A 742 7.59 -21.18 -34.82
N GLU A 743 7.49 -20.61 -36.03
CA GLU A 743 6.64 -19.44 -36.28
C GLU A 743 5.71 -19.67 -37.46
N ILE A 744 4.46 -19.22 -37.32
CA ILE A 744 3.40 -19.31 -38.32
C ILE A 744 3.10 -17.90 -38.82
N ALA A 745 2.96 -17.75 -40.14
CA ALA A 745 2.64 -16.47 -40.76
C ALA A 745 1.54 -16.61 -41.80
N ALA A 746 0.64 -15.62 -41.85
CA ALA A 746 -0.43 -15.47 -42.82
C ALA A 746 -0.10 -14.36 -43.83
N PHE A 747 -0.38 -14.60 -45.10
CA PHE A 747 -0.10 -13.68 -46.21
C PHE A 747 -1.33 -13.44 -47.08
N ASN A 748 -1.48 -12.21 -47.57
CA ASN A 748 -2.53 -11.85 -48.52
C ASN A 748 -2.20 -12.35 -49.95
N SER A 749 -3.11 -12.10 -50.89
CA SER A 749 -2.98 -12.51 -52.30
C SER A 749 -1.77 -11.89 -53.04
N LYS A 750 -1.18 -10.82 -52.49
CA LYS A 750 0.02 -10.15 -53.02
C LYS A 750 1.32 -10.65 -52.37
N GLY A 751 1.22 -11.53 -51.37
CA GLY A 751 2.36 -12.04 -50.60
C GLY A 751 2.85 -11.10 -49.50
N GLU A 752 2.04 -10.12 -49.08
CA GLU A 752 2.33 -9.25 -47.94
C GLU A 752 1.91 -9.94 -46.63
N LEU A 753 2.70 -9.77 -45.57
CA LEU A 753 2.46 -10.35 -44.26
C LEU A 753 1.27 -9.65 -43.59
N VAL A 754 0.26 -10.43 -43.19
CA VAL A 754 -0.98 -9.91 -42.58
C VAL A 754 -1.28 -10.52 -41.22
N GLY A 755 -0.52 -11.53 -40.78
CA GLY A 755 -0.60 -12.07 -39.43
C GLY A 755 0.62 -12.94 -39.14
N SER A 756 1.04 -13.00 -37.89
CA SER A 756 2.17 -13.80 -37.46
C SER A 756 2.04 -14.22 -36.00
N ALA A 757 2.46 -15.45 -35.69
CA ALA A 757 2.48 -15.96 -34.33
C ALA A 757 3.56 -17.01 -34.12
N ILE A 758 4.07 -17.11 -32.91
CA ILE A 758 4.86 -18.26 -32.45
C ILE A 758 3.95 -19.48 -32.27
N TYR A 759 4.46 -20.67 -32.58
CA TYR A 759 3.77 -21.92 -32.28
C TYR A 759 3.81 -22.19 -30.78
N THR A 760 2.62 -22.37 -30.20
CA THR A 760 2.36 -22.65 -28.78
C THR A 760 1.38 -23.81 -28.63
N GLU A 761 1.39 -24.44 -27.45
CA GLU A 761 0.47 -25.50 -27.06
C GLU A 761 -0.35 -25.06 -25.82
N PRO A 762 -1.63 -25.45 -25.69
CA PRO A 762 -2.38 -26.35 -26.57
C PRO A 762 -2.90 -25.68 -27.85
N VAL A 763 -2.84 -24.35 -27.95
CA VAL A 763 -3.33 -23.58 -29.10
C VAL A 763 -2.29 -22.53 -29.51
N SER A 764 -2.15 -22.32 -30.81
CA SER A 764 -1.46 -21.16 -31.40
C SER A 764 -2.48 -20.13 -31.88
N VAL A 765 -2.25 -18.85 -31.60
CA VAL A 765 -3.21 -17.77 -31.88
C VAL A 765 -2.59 -16.74 -32.81
N ILE A 766 -3.19 -16.57 -34.00
CA ILE A 766 -2.73 -15.66 -35.03
C ILE A 766 -3.74 -14.53 -35.19
N SER A 767 -3.29 -13.30 -34.95
CA SER A 767 -4.08 -12.10 -35.24
C SER A 767 -3.79 -11.65 -36.67
N VAL A 768 -4.84 -11.69 -37.50
CA VAL A 768 -4.77 -11.40 -38.93
C VAL A 768 -5.44 -10.06 -39.21
N TRP A 769 -4.71 -9.15 -39.83
CA TRP A 769 -5.08 -7.76 -40.01
C TRP A 769 -5.80 -7.49 -41.34
N GLY A 770 -6.87 -6.70 -41.25
CA GLY A 770 -7.68 -6.26 -42.37
C GLY A 770 -7.13 -5.02 -43.04
N ASN A 771 -7.81 -4.57 -44.09
CA ASN A 771 -7.47 -3.32 -44.75
C ASN A 771 -7.78 -2.11 -43.86
N ASP A 772 -6.86 -1.15 -43.78
CA ASP A 772 -7.12 0.14 -43.16
C ASP A 772 -7.84 1.05 -44.18
N GLU A 773 -9.11 1.37 -43.92
CA GLU A 773 -9.90 2.20 -44.83
C GLU A 773 -9.45 3.68 -44.87
N THR A 774 -8.56 4.09 -43.96
CA THR A 774 -8.01 5.45 -43.92
C THR A 774 -6.72 5.62 -44.74
N THR A 775 -6.19 4.54 -45.33
CA THR A 775 -5.01 4.60 -46.21
C THR A 775 -5.40 4.40 -47.68
N GLU A 776 -4.62 4.98 -48.60
CA GLU A 776 -4.87 4.81 -50.05
C GLU A 776 -4.45 3.41 -50.57
N LYS A 777 -3.52 2.76 -49.88
CA LYS A 777 -3.00 1.43 -50.24
C LYS A 777 -3.77 0.36 -49.47
N VAL A 778 -4.04 -0.76 -50.12
CA VAL A 778 -4.54 -1.95 -49.42
C VAL A 778 -3.41 -2.54 -48.58
N ASP A 779 -3.46 -2.32 -47.26
CA ASP A 779 -2.39 -2.63 -46.30
C ASP A 779 -2.68 -3.87 -45.42
N GLY A 780 -3.75 -4.60 -45.74
CA GLY A 780 -4.13 -5.85 -45.11
C GLY A 780 -5.04 -6.68 -46.01
N LEU A 781 -6.01 -7.38 -45.42
CA LEU A 781 -7.02 -8.17 -46.15
C LEU A 781 -8.36 -7.45 -46.29
N ASN A 782 -9.00 -7.55 -47.45
CA ASN A 782 -10.40 -7.13 -47.59
C ASN A 782 -11.34 -8.20 -47.04
N ASN A 783 -12.54 -7.81 -46.57
CA ASN A 783 -13.57 -8.78 -46.18
C ASN A 783 -13.87 -9.76 -47.33
N GLY A 784 -13.78 -11.05 -47.05
CA GLY A 784 -13.91 -12.15 -48.00
C GLY A 784 -12.61 -12.58 -48.71
N GLU A 785 -11.50 -11.87 -48.54
CA GLU A 785 -10.21 -12.21 -49.17
C GLU A 785 -9.59 -13.44 -48.49
N ALA A 786 -9.12 -14.40 -49.29
CA ALA A 786 -8.44 -15.59 -48.81
C ALA A 786 -6.97 -15.29 -48.45
N MET A 787 -6.43 -16.04 -47.49
CA MET A 787 -5.03 -15.97 -47.10
C MET A 787 -4.28 -17.28 -47.34
N THR A 788 -2.96 -17.19 -47.32
CA THR A 788 -2.05 -18.33 -47.38
C THR A 788 -1.18 -18.37 -46.13
N PHE A 789 -0.79 -19.56 -45.69
CA PHE A 789 -0.03 -19.74 -44.45
C PHE A 789 1.36 -20.30 -44.72
N LYS A 790 2.32 -19.94 -43.88
CA LYS A 790 3.68 -20.49 -43.90
C LYS A 790 4.12 -20.85 -42.49
N LEU A 791 4.87 -21.94 -42.36
CA LEU A 791 5.56 -22.34 -41.14
C LEU A 791 7.06 -22.15 -41.34
N TRP A 792 7.68 -21.35 -40.49
CA TRP A 792 9.13 -21.34 -40.33
C TRP A 792 9.52 -22.30 -39.21
N ASN A 793 10.38 -23.25 -39.56
CA ASN A 793 10.95 -24.16 -38.58
C ASN A 793 12.30 -23.65 -38.10
N LYS A 794 12.42 -23.42 -36.80
CA LYS A 794 13.60 -22.89 -36.11
C LYS A 794 14.80 -23.82 -36.22
N ARG A 795 14.57 -25.13 -36.08
CA ARG A 795 15.62 -26.16 -36.08
C ARG A 795 16.37 -26.21 -37.41
N PHE A 796 15.65 -26.12 -38.52
CA PHE A 796 16.22 -26.17 -39.87
C PHE A 796 16.45 -24.80 -40.50
N ASN A 797 15.91 -23.73 -39.88
CA ASN A 797 15.84 -22.38 -40.42
C ASN A 797 15.29 -22.37 -41.86
N THR A 798 14.12 -23.01 -42.03
CA THR A 798 13.46 -23.14 -43.33
C THR A 798 11.98 -22.85 -43.22
N THR A 799 11.43 -22.24 -44.27
CA THR A 799 10.01 -21.92 -44.38
C THR A 799 9.33 -22.89 -45.35
N LYS A 800 8.19 -23.46 -44.95
CA LYS A 800 7.30 -24.28 -45.80
C LYS A 800 5.96 -23.58 -45.94
N GLU A 801 5.32 -23.74 -47.09
CA GLU A 801 3.91 -23.37 -47.26
C GLU A 801 3.02 -24.36 -46.52
N LEU A 802 1.90 -23.88 -45.96
CA LEU A 802 0.91 -24.69 -45.28
C LEU A 802 -0.39 -24.72 -46.08
N ILE A 803 -1.05 -25.87 -46.07
CA ILE A 803 -2.39 -26.07 -46.62
C ILE A 803 -3.33 -26.39 -45.45
N VAL A 804 -4.34 -25.53 -45.26
CA VAL A 804 -5.45 -25.82 -44.36
C VAL A 804 -6.39 -26.82 -45.05
N LYS A 805 -6.59 -27.98 -44.43
CA LYS A 805 -7.50 -29.04 -44.92
C LYS A 805 -8.90 -28.90 -44.36
N GLU A 806 -9.01 -28.43 -43.14
CA GLU A 806 -10.27 -28.34 -42.41
C GLU A 806 -10.31 -27.13 -41.50
N TRP A 807 -11.46 -26.45 -41.50
CA TRP A 807 -11.83 -25.42 -40.54
C TRP A 807 -12.89 -26.00 -39.61
N ILE A 808 -12.68 -25.94 -38.30
CA ILE A 808 -13.69 -26.29 -37.29
C ILE A 808 -14.74 -25.20 -37.25
N GLU A 809 -14.29 -23.95 -37.22
CA GLU A 809 -15.13 -22.76 -37.26
C GLU A 809 -14.60 -21.77 -38.30
N GLY A 810 -15.49 -21.28 -39.16
CA GLY A 810 -15.17 -20.32 -40.22
C GLY A 810 -14.71 -20.95 -41.53
N ALA A 811 -13.93 -20.18 -42.29
CA ALA A 811 -13.40 -20.57 -43.60
C ALA A 811 -12.15 -19.74 -43.94
N ASN A 812 -11.46 -20.07 -45.04
CA ASN A 812 -10.36 -19.26 -45.56
C ASN A 812 -10.88 -17.98 -46.25
N ALA A 813 -11.42 -17.06 -45.47
CA ALA A 813 -11.93 -15.77 -45.91
C ALA A 813 -11.85 -14.79 -44.73
N TYR A 814 -11.15 -13.66 -44.92
CA TYR A 814 -11.05 -12.64 -43.87
C TYR A 814 -12.42 -12.05 -43.52
N GLN A 815 -12.70 -11.90 -42.23
CA GLN A 815 -13.87 -11.18 -41.73
C GLN A 815 -13.49 -10.43 -40.45
N THR A 816 -13.70 -9.12 -40.42
CA THR A 816 -13.45 -8.29 -39.22
C THR A 816 -14.12 -8.88 -37.98
N ASP A 817 -13.37 -8.96 -36.88
CA ASP A 817 -13.77 -9.49 -35.58
C ASP A 817 -14.25 -10.94 -35.59
N ALA A 818 -13.93 -11.70 -36.64
CA ALA A 818 -14.15 -13.14 -36.63
C ALA A 818 -13.16 -13.86 -35.70
N VAL A 819 -13.62 -14.95 -35.10
CA VAL A 819 -12.80 -15.91 -34.35
C VAL A 819 -12.96 -17.24 -35.07
N TYR A 820 -11.94 -17.65 -35.82
CA TYR A 820 -11.96 -18.88 -36.63
C TYR A 820 -10.97 -19.90 -36.07
N GLN A 821 -11.26 -21.18 -36.32
CA GLN A 821 -10.48 -22.28 -35.78
C GLN A 821 -10.10 -23.28 -36.88
N ILE A 822 -8.81 -23.55 -37.00
CA ILE A 822 -8.25 -24.54 -37.92
C ILE A 822 -8.23 -25.91 -37.23
N GLY A 823 -8.83 -26.91 -37.86
CA GLY A 823 -8.89 -28.30 -37.37
C GLY A 823 -7.92 -29.26 -38.03
N ALA A 824 -7.42 -28.93 -39.24
CA ALA A 824 -6.38 -29.71 -39.89
C ALA A 824 -5.53 -28.82 -40.80
N ILE A 825 -4.20 -28.88 -40.61
CA ILE A 825 -3.21 -28.13 -41.38
C ILE A 825 -1.96 -28.99 -41.60
N GLU A 826 -1.43 -28.95 -42.83
CA GLU A 826 -0.22 -29.69 -43.20
C GLU A 826 0.76 -28.81 -43.96
N ALA A 827 2.05 -29.11 -43.85
CA ALA A 827 3.06 -28.49 -44.69
C ALA A 827 3.05 -29.12 -46.08
N VAL A 828 3.24 -28.30 -47.12
CA VAL A 828 3.41 -28.78 -48.48
C VAL A 828 4.69 -29.62 -48.57
N GLU A 829 4.53 -30.93 -48.72
CA GLU A 829 5.66 -31.84 -48.93
C GLU A 829 6.15 -31.79 -50.38
N TYR A 830 7.44 -31.54 -50.55
CA TYR A 830 8.14 -31.80 -51.81
C TYR A 830 8.75 -33.20 -51.72
N SER A 831 8.47 -34.06 -52.71
CA SER A 831 8.94 -35.44 -52.75
C SER A 831 10.46 -35.55 -52.97
N ASN A 832 11.26 -35.21 -51.96
CA ASN A 832 12.71 -35.25 -51.97
C ASN A 832 13.23 -36.22 -50.91
N SER A 833 14.36 -36.88 -51.20
CA SER A 833 15.08 -37.76 -50.26
C SER A 833 15.50 -37.04 -48.97
N ILE A 834 15.93 -35.78 -49.12
CA ILE A 834 16.21 -34.86 -48.03
C ILE A 834 15.08 -33.83 -48.00
N SER A 835 14.36 -33.73 -46.88
CA SER A 835 13.26 -32.77 -46.73
C SER A 835 13.71 -31.46 -46.07
N GLN A 836 14.66 -31.50 -45.12
CA GLN A 836 15.23 -30.31 -44.48
C GLN A 836 16.71 -30.46 -44.10
N LEU A 837 17.44 -29.32 -44.05
CA LEU A 837 18.84 -29.22 -43.63
C LEU A 837 19.08 -27.96 -42.80
N GLY A 838 19.51 -28.13 -41.55
CA GLY A 838 19.89 -27.09 -40.60
C GLY A 838 21.34 -27.25 -40.13
N VAL A 839 22.01 -26.15 -39.81
CA VAL A 839 23.39 -26.17 -39.28
C VAL A 839 23.53 -25.16 -38.13
N TYR A 840 24.10 -25.57 -36.99
CA TYR A 840 24.25 -24.72 -35.79
C TYR A 840 25.36 -25.23 -34.84
N PRO A 841 25.91 -24.40 -33.94
CA PRO A 841 25.70 -22.95 -33.83
C PRO A 841 26.34 -22.18 -34.98
N ILE A 842 25.79 -21.01 -35.32
CA ILE A 842 26.42 -20.06 -36.25
C ILE A 842 26.54 -18.71 -35.51
N PRO A 843 27.75 -18.18 -35.24
CA PRO A 843 29.06 -18.72 -35.63
C PRO A 843 29.46 -19.99 -34.86
N ALA A 844 30.03 -20.96 -35.57
CA ALA A 844 30.51 -22.21 -35.00
C ALA A 844 31.92 -22.04 -34.44
N LYS A 845 32.18 -22.57 -33.24
CA LYS A 845 33.52 -22.56 -32.63
C LYS A 845 34.21 -23.89 -32.83
N HIS A 846 33.92 -24.87 -31.98
CA HIS A 846 34.61 -26.18 -31.98
C HIS A 846 33.85 -27.27 -32.73
N GLU A 847 32.53 -27.19 -32.70
CA GLU A 847 31.64 -28.18 -33.27
C GLU A 847 30.56 -27.52 -34.13
N LEU A 848 30.08 -28.26 -35.14
CA LEU A 848 28.93 -27.92 -35.96
C LEU A 848 27.96 -29.10 -35.95
N ASN A 849 26.77 -28.87 -35.43
CA ASN A 849 25.65 -29.78 -35.58
C ASN A 849 25.01 -29.57 -36.97
N VAL A 850 24.76 -30.67 -37.66
CA VAL A 850 24.06 -30.72 -38.94
C VAL A 850 22.82 -31.56 -38.75
N ASP A 851 21.68 -30.90 -38.72
CA ASP A 851 20.37 -31.54 -38.61
C ASP A 851 19.78 -31.77 -40.00
N LEU A 852 19.30 -32.99 -40.20
CA LEU A 852 18.79 -33.48 -41.47
C LEU A 852 17.48 -34.22 -41.24
N GLU A 853 16.46 -33.90 -42.02
CA GLU A 853 15.24 -34.70 -42.09
C GLU A 853 15.23 -35.52 -43.40
N LEU A 854 15.02 -36.82 -43.27
CA LEU A 854 14.99 -37.77 -44.38
C LEU A 854 13.60 -38.38 -44.58
N GLY A 855 13.15 -38.43 -45.84
CA GLY A 855 11.91 -39.09 -46.22
C GLY A 855 11.98 -40.63 -46.14
N GLN A 856 13.18 -41.21 -46.14
CA GLN A 856 13.44 -42.65 -46.06
C GLN A 856 14.82 -42.93 -45.43
N SER A 857 15.03 -44.14 -44.91
CA SER A 857 16.35 -44.54 -44.40
C SER A 857 17.32 -44.75 -45.56
N GLU A 858 18.43 -44.02 -45.60
CA GLU A 858 19.44 -44.12 -46.65
C GLU A 858 20.82 -43.56 -46.23
N GLY A 859 21.83 -43.79 -47.07
CA GLY A 859 23.17 -43.25 -46.89
C GLY A 859 23.25 -41.76 -47.24
N VAL A 860 23.93 -40.99 -46.40
CA VAL A 860 24.06 -39.53 -46.48
C VAL A 860 25.53 -39.15 -46.44
N THR A 861 25.98 -38.32 -47.37
CA THR A 861 27.34 -37.74 -47.38
C THR A 861 27.27 -36.26 -47.02
N VAL A 862 27.99 -35.85 -45.98
CA VAL A 862 28.15 -34.44 -45.56
C VAL A 862 29.55 -33.95 -45.92
N SER A 863 29.63 -32.84 -46.62
CA SER A 863 30.85 -32.25 -47.16
C SER A 863 30.95 -30.76 -46.82
N ILE A 864 32.07 -30.31 -46.26
CA ILE A 864 32.35 -28.89 -45.98
C ILE A 864 33.28 -28.32 -47.06
N TYR A 865 32.91 -27.18 -47.63
CA TYR A 865 33.69 -26.44 -48.63
C TYR A 865 34.04 -25.04 -48.13
N ASN A 866 35.16 -24.48 -48.58
CA ASN A 866 35.41 -23.03 -48.44
C ASN A 866 34.66 -22.22 -49.52
N LEU A 867 34.65 -20.88 -49.43
CA LEU A 867 33.95 -20.02 -50.40
C LEU A 867 34.50 -20.08 -51.84
N ILE A 868 35.69 -20.62 -52.05
CA ILE A 868 36.29 -20.81 -53.39
C ILE A 868 35.88 -22.18 -53.98
N GLY A 869 35.12 -22.99 -53.23
CA GLY A 869 34.61 -24.29 -53.65
C GLY A 869 35.58 -25.46 -53.43
N GLU A 870 36.65 -25.26 -52.67
CA GLU A 870 37.58 -26.33 -52.29
C GLU A 870 36.95 -27.19 -51.19
N LEU A 871 36.98 -28.52 -51.36
CA LEU A 871 36.49 -29.48 -50.38
C LEU A 871 37.48 -29.58 -49.21
N ILE A 872 37.00 -29.34 -48.00
CA ILE A 872 37.81 -29.36 -46.77
C ILE A 872 37.63 -30.67 -46.00
N VAL A 873 36.38 -31.09 -45.78
CA VAL A 873 36.03 -32.32 -45.04
C VAL A 873 34.88 -33.01 -45.74
N THR A 874 34.87 -34.34 -45.77
CA THR A 874 33.72 -35.13 -46.20
C THR A 874 33.58 -36.41 -45.38
N ASN A 875 32.37 -36.67 -44.88
CA ASN A 875 32.03 -37.87 -44.10
C ASN A 875 30.74 -38.48 -44.65
N SER A 876 30.58 -39.80 -44.52
CA SER A 876 29.36 -40.51 -44.91
C SER A 876 28.76 -41.26 -43.74
N TYR A 877 27.43 -41.28 -43.64
CA TYR A 877 26.65 -41.81 -42.54
C TYR A 877 25.49 -42.63 -43.09
N GLU A 878 25.14 -43.72 -42.42
CA GLU A 878 23.86 -44.42 -42.65
C GLU A 878 22.82 -43.84 -41.68
N MET A 879 21.68 -43.41 -42.21
CA MET A 879 20.68 -42.67 -41.45
C MET A 879 19.29 -43.27 -41.60
N SER A 880 18.48 -43.17 -40.55
CA SER A 880 17.09 -43.64 -40.57
C SER A 880 16.14 -42.57 -41.11
N LYS A 881 15.00 -43.00 -41.66
CA LYS A 881 13.85 -42.12 -41.94
C LYS A 881 13.53 -41.26 -40.72
N GLY A 882 13.22 -39.98 -40.94
CA GLY A 882 12.94 -39.00 -39.89
C GLY A 882 14.13 -38.07 -39.62
N ILE A 883 14.13 -37.45 -38.44
CA ILE A 883 15.13 -36.44 -38.09
C ILE A 883 16.42 -37.10 -37.57
N ASN A 884 17.56 -36.68 -38.10
CA ASN A 884 18.89 -37.12 -37.71
C ASN A 884 19.79 -35.92 -37.40
N THR A 885 20.65 -36.04 -36.39
CA THR A 885 21.65 -35.03 -36.01
C THR A 885 23.06 -35.58 -36.18
N ILE A 886 23.88 -34.87 -36.94
CA ILE A 886 25.30 -35.18 -37.11
C ILE A 886 26.13 -34.13 -36.38
N LYS A 887 27.03 -34.58 -35.50
CA LYS A 887 28.02 -33.69 -34.88
C LYS A 887 29.32 -33.74 -35.67
N LEU A 888 29.74 -32.60 -36.22
CA LEU A 888 31.01 -32.45 -36.91
C LEU A 888 32.00 -31.68 -36.04
N ASP A 889 33.17 -32.26 -35.81
CA ASP A 889 34.33 -31.55 -35.28
C ASP A 889 34.89 -30.63 -36.36
N ILE A 890 34.96 -29.33 -36.05
CA ILE A 890 35.48 -28.29 -36.94
C ILE A 890 36.69 -27.57 -36.34
N ASP A 891 37.40 -28.18 -35.38
CA ASP A 891 38.60 -27.59 -34.78
C ASP A 891 39.72 -27.30 -35.78
N GLY A 892 39.77 -28.05 -36.88
CA GLY A 892 40.71 -27.80 -37.97
C GLY A 892 40.36 -26.61 -38.88
N LEU A 893 39.18 -26.00 -38.74
CA LEU A 893 38.76 -24.86 -39.56
C LEU A 893 39.25 -23.53 -38.97
N LYS A 894 39.64 -22.59 -39.84
CA LYS A 894 40.05 -21.24 -39.45
C LYS A 894 38.85 -20.29 -39.48
N ASP A 895 39.02 -19.09 -38.93
CA ASP A 895 38.03 -18.02 -39.06
C ASP A 895 37.67 -17.78 -40.52
N GLY A 896 36.37 -17.79 -40.80
CA GLY A 896 35.91 -17.62 -42.17
C GLY A 896 34.53 -18.21 -42.40
N VAL A 897 34.16 -18.22 -43.67
CA VAL A 897 32.84 -18.62 -44.14
C VAL A 897 32.97 -19.92 -44.93
N TYR A 898 32.11 -20.88 -44.64
CA TYR A 898 32.12 -22.22 -45.21
C TYR A 898 30.73 -22.63 -45.71
N LEU A 899 30.68 -23.63 -46.58
CA LEU A 899 29.47 -24.25 -47.10
C LEU A 899 29.41 -25.71 -46.64
N CYS A 900 28.39 -26.07 -45.87
CA CYS A 900 28.04 -27.45 -45.55
C CYS A 900 27.07 -27.96 -46.62
N LYS A 901 27.50 -28.94 -47.41
CA LYS A 901 26.71 -29.60 -48.45
C LYS A 901 26.39 -31.02 -48.01
N VAL A 902 25.12 -31.40 -48.11
CA VAL A 902 24.66 -32.76 -47.78
C VAL A 902 24.05 -33.40 -49.02
N ASN A 903 24.48 -34.62 -49.32
CA ASN A 903 24.02 -35.44 -50.44
C ASN A 903 23.35 -36.71 -49.92
N SER A 904 22.21 -37.07 -50.49
CA SER A 904 21.50 -38.31 -50.19
C SER A 904 20.77 -38.76 -51.45
N GLY A 905 21.13 -39.95 -51.95
CA GLY A 905 20.72 -40.40 -53.28
C GLY A 905 21.10 -39.41 -54.39
N ASN A 906 20.11 -38.94 -55.16
CA ASN A 906 20.27 -37.92 -56.21
C ASN A 906 20.03 -36.49 -55.72
N ASN A 907 19.70 -36.30 -54.44
CA ASN A 907 19.33 -35.02 -53.87
C ASN A 907 20.49 -34.39 -53.10
N GLN A 908 20.56 -33.07 -53.14
CA GLN A 908 21.64 -32.29 -52.56
C GLN A 908 21.08 -31.02 -51.93
N MET A 909 21.46 -30.74 -50.68
CA MET A 909 21.21 -29.47 -50.01
C MET A 909 22.52 -28.81 -49.61
N THR A 910 22.53 -27.49 -49.49
CA THR A 910 23.71 -26.74 -49.05
C THR A 910 23.31 -25.60 -48.12
N ARG A 911 24.06 -25.44 -47.02
CA ARG A 911 23.91 -24.37 -46.04
C ARG A 911 25.24 -23.67 -45.81
N LYS A 912 25.19 -22.36 -45.68
CA LYS A 912 26.34 -21.52 -45.35
C LYS A 912 26.46 -21.40 -43.83
N PHE A 913 27.68 -21.44 -43.30
CA PHE A 913 27.95 -21.16 -41.89
C PHE A 913 29.29 -20.42 -41.73
N ASN A 914 29.46 -19.74 -40.59
CA ASN A 914 30.66 -19.00 -40.25
C ASN A 914 31.38 -19.69 -39.08
N VAL A 915 32.71 -19.69 -39.11
CA VAL A 915 33.58 -20.18 -38.03
C VAL A 915 34.28 -18.98 -37.39
N LEU A 916 34.33 -18.96 -36.06
CA LEU A 916 34.91 -17.87 -35.25
C LEU A 916 35.67 -18.47 -34.06
N LYS A 917 37.00 -18.55 -34.16
CA LYS A 917 37.95 -19.18 -33.24
C LYS A 917 38.53 -18.22 -32.22
#